data_AF-A0A845YM79-F1
#
_entry.id   AF-A0A845YM79-F1
#
_cell.length_a   1.000
_cell.length_b   1.000
_cell.length_c   1.000
_cell.angle_alpha   90.00
_cell.angle_beta   90.00
_cell.angle_gamma   90.00
#
_symmetry.space_group_name_H-M   'P 1'
#
loop_
_entity.id
_entity.type
_entity.pdbx_description
1 polymer ?
#
loop_
_entity_poly.entity_id
_entity_poly.type
_entity_poly.pdbx_seq_one_letter_code
_entity_poly.pdbx_strand_id
1 'polypeptide(L)'
;MENFYSLEQILPSEQPFVGNRAFNLSRLWQRNYPVVPSFVVPAMAFWEFIDTLGASEPLLADLPYSSFRVDVDNPRQLQRVTQQIRRVMTEAVLPPTWTSALLEMAEIVQAPAIILHPSLSVQSGIEEINHHPLSTTELPEFLPQGILESHICTKQPEALAQALKRVWAELFRARSLFYWQRQGIELQQLNLAILVQPIWEAIASGIVQIEPTDWNIQATWGLSTALTYGEVLPDYYQLQPETGKVLTSKLGSKTRAYRLETGKVLTSSVGRSCLQAYVLDKEQQQQYSLAEKYLQQLIEISQKLRIEVGAAFCLEWTIYQISESSEPKLYITQFTPKPIAYTPELVRGLAAAGGRVIAPAQVIVDKQHNLEAIIPGRILITQMVTPDWIPLLRQAAGIVTERGGITSHAAIIARELGIPAVVHATGITQLIDSGELILIDGSQGEVRKLKRKEEEKQQTQEKTSYSPFPISFSPRGDFPFPIATKLLVNLSQLQSLEQIAELPVDGVGLLRSELMMLDVLENKHPQEWVQQGRKQELVERLTQQIIPFAATLAPRSILYRSSDWRSPEFQFLASETPTTQSEVNPILGLRGTLRYLQDPTSFEVELAALAQVYSYGYTNVQLMLPFIRTVEEFTFCRRYVEQVGLTDNPHFQLWIMAEVPSVLFLLPDYVQAGVQGVSIGTNDFTQLLLAVDREQMLSNSSLNARHPAVLRAIQQLIAAARAAAIPCSICGQAPALYPEIIDLLVEWGITSISVDVHDVEVTYQAIARAEQRLLLEAARQNR
;
A
#
# COMPACT_ATOMS: atom_id res chain seq x y z
N MET A 1 -22.48 38.91 -10.48
CA MET A 1 -21.41 37.92 -10.70
C MET A 1 -22.05 36.79 -11.45
N GLU A 2 -21.43 36.32 -12.53
CA GLU A 2 -21.97 35.20 -13.30
C GLU A 2 -21.77 33.94 -12.47
N ASN A 3 -22.87 33.40 -11.93
CA ASN A 3 -22.81 32.29 -10.97
C ASN A 3 -22.41 30.95 -11.62
N PHE A 4 -22.27 30.90 -12.95
CA PHE A 4 -22.03 29.69 -13.72
C PHE A 4 -21.15 29.97 -14.93
N TYR A 5 -20.32 29.01 -15.29
CA TYR A 5 -19.47 29.08 -16.48
C TYR A 5 -19.95 28.07 -17.53
N SER A 6 -20.12 28.51 -18.77
CA SER A 6 -20.27 27.61 -19.92
C SER A 6 -18.90 27.12 -20.37
N LEU A 7 -18.76 25.83 -20.68
CA LEU A 7 -17.48 25.26 -21.17
C LEU A 7 -16.91 26.01 -22.37
N GLU A 8 -17.75 26.63 -23.20
CA GLU A 8 -17.33 27.38 -24.39
C GLU A 8 -16.49 28.62 -24.05
N GLN A 9 -16.78 29.25 -22.92
CA GLN A 9 -16.32 30.61 -22.60
C GLN A 9 -15.20 30.64 -21.56
N ILE A 10 -14.77 29.48 -21.05
CA ILE A 10 -13.74 29.40 -20.00
C ILE A 10 -12.37 29.90 -20.50
N LEU A 11 -11.84 30.91 -19.83
CA LEU A 11 -10.53 31.51 -20.09
C LEU A 11 -9.41 30.80 -19.28
N PRO A 12 -8.14 30.85 -19.74
CA PRO A 12 -6.99 30.36 -18.97
C PRO A 12 -6.91 30.83 -17.53
N SER A 13 -7.20 32.11 -17.29
CA SER A 13 -7.19 32.73 -15.96
C SER A 13 -8.26 32.21 -15.02
N GLU A 14 -9.28 31.51 -15.52
CA GLU A 14 -10.43 31.05 -14.74
C GLU A 14 -10.27 29.63 -14.20
N GLN A 15 -9.19 28.94 -14.58
CA GLN A 15 -8.87 27.58 -14.13
C GLN A 15 -9.02 27.37 -12.61
N PRO A 16 -8.54 28.29 -11.73
CA PRO A 16 -8.68 28.11 -10.28
C PRO A 16 -10.14 28.11 -9.80
N PHE A 17 -11.06 28.75 -10.54
CA PHE A 17 -12.46 28.86 -10.16
C PHE A 17 -13.31 27.73 -10.72
N VAL A 18 -13.00 27.21 -11.90
CA VAL A 18 -13.77 26.16 -12.58
C VAL A 18 -13.23 24.75 -12.35
N GLY A 19 -11.99 24.64 -11.86
CA GLY A 19 -11.31 23.38 -11.61
C GLY A 19 -10.80 22.67 -12.86
N ASN A 20 -9.86 21.74 -12.68
CA ASN A 20 -9.15 21.07 -13.77
C ASN A 20 -10.08 20.24 -14.68
N ARG A 21 -11.10 19.57 -14.14
CA ARG A 21 -12.02 18.75 -14.95
C ARG A 21 -12.71 19.57 -16.03
N ALA A 22 -13.33 20.68 -15.62
CA ALA A 22 -14.04 21.55 -16.54
C ALA A 22 -13.07 22.30 -17.47
N PHE A 23 -11.93 22.75 -16.93
CA PHE A 23 -10.90 23.42 -17.71
C PHE A 23 -10.35 22.54 -18.84
N ASN A 24 -10.05 21.28 -18.57
CA ASN A 24 -9.53 20.36 -19.57
C ASN A 24 -10.55 20.08 -20.66
N LEU A 25 -11.83 19.91 -20.30
CA LEU A 25 -12.91 19.75 -21.26
C LEU A 25 -13.18 21.01 -22.08
N SER A 26 -13.06 22.21 -21.50
CA SER A 26 -13.23 23.46 -22.27
C SER A 26 -12.18 23.61 -23.35
N ARG A 27 -10.93 23.20 -23.09
CA ARG A 27 -9.86 23.17 -24.10
C ARG A 27 -10.18 22.25 -25.27
N LEU A 28 -10.78 21.09 -25.01
CA LEU A 28 -11.20 20.19 -26.06
C LEU A 28 -12.42 20.74 -26.81
N TRP A 29 -13.39 21.32 -26.11
CA TRP A 29 -14.57 21.93 -26.72
C TRP A 29 -14.19 23.07 -27.68
N GLN A 30 -13.34 23.99 -27.24
CA GLN A 30 -12.86 25.13 -28.04
C GLN A 30 -12.08 24.69 -29.30
N ARG A 31 -11.62 23.44 -29.35
CA ARG A 31 -10.94 22.83 -30.51
C ARG A 31 -11.87 21.94 -31.36
N ASN A 32 -13.19 22.01 -31.15
CA ASN A 32 -14.22 21.26 -31.86
C ASN A 32 -14.16 19.73 -31.67
N TYR A 33 -13.63 19.25 -30.54
CA TYR A 33 -13.81 17.84 -30.16
C TYR A 33 -15.25 17.60 -29.68
N PRO A 34 -15.78 16.36 -29.80
CA PRO A 34 -17.15 16.05 -29.42
C PRO A 34 -17.27 15.94 -27.89
N VAL A 35 -17.18 17.05 -27.18
CA VAL A 35 -17.34 17.10 -25.72
C VAL A 35 -18.83 17.17 -25.39
N VAL A 36 -19.23 16.63 -24.23
CA VAL A 36 -20.62 16.70 -23.76
C VAL A 36 -20.97 18.12 -23.25
N PRO A 37 -22.09 18.73 -23.70
CA PRO A 37 -22.41 20.13 -23.35
C PRO A 37 -22.65 20.25 -21.85
N SER A 38 -21.78 21.01 -21.17
CA SER A 38 -21.73 21.07 -19.71
C SER A 38 -21.57 22.51 -19.24
N PHE A 39 -21.91 22.74 -17.98
CA PHE A 39 -21.64 24.00 -17.29
C PHE A 39 -20.96 23.74 -15.95
N VAL A 40 -20.41 24.79 -15.34
CA VAL A 40 -19.64 24.69 -14.11
C VAL A 40 -20.25 25.56 -13.04
N VAL A 41 -20.41 25.00 -11.85
CA VAL A 41 -20.61 25.77 -10.61
C VAL A 41 -19.22 26.10 -10.06
N PRO A 42 -18.83 27.38 -9.98
CA PRO A 42 -17.47 27.75 -9.61
C PRO A 42 -17.19 27.52 -8.12
N ALA A 43 -15.91 27.45 -7.74
CA ALA A 43 -15.48 27.20 -6.37
C ALA A 43 -15.97 28.25 -5.36
N MET A 44 -16.03 29.53 -5.78
CA MET A 44 -16.54 30.63 -4.94
C MET A 44 -17.98 30.40 -4.47
N ALA A 45 -18.76 29.68 -5.28
CA ALA A 45 -20.17 29.42 -5.04
C ALA A 45 -20.37 28.56 -3.77
N PHE A 46 -19.43 27.64 -3.47
CA PHE A 46 -19.43 26.90 -2.21
C PHE A 46 -19.28 27.83 -1.00
N TRP A 47 -18.37 28.79 -1.06
CA TRP A 47 -18.12 29.72 0.04
C TRP A 47 -19.28 30.69 0.26
N GLU A 48 -19.90 31.19 -0.81
CA GLU A 48 -21.15 31.97 -0.70
C GLU A 48 -22.25 31.17 0.01
N PHE A 49 -22.37 29.87 -0.29
CA PHE A 49 -23.33 29.00 0.39
C PHE A 49 -22.98 28.82 1.88
N ILE A 50 -21.71 28.63 2.23
CA ILE A 50 -21.27 28.54 3.63
C ILE A 50 -21.54 29.86 4.38
N ASP A 51 -21.28 31.01 3.76
CA ASP A 51 -21.55 32.33 4.37
C ASP A 51 -23.05 32.52 4.66
N THR A 52 -23.92 32.11 3.73
CA THR A 52 -25.37 32.16 3.95
C THR A 52 -25.82 31.28 5.12
N LEU A 53 -25.15 30.15 5.32
CA LEU A 53 -25.41 29.22 6.42
C LEU A 53 -24.87 29.72 7.76
N GLY A 54 -23.68 30.32 7.76
CA GLY A 54 -23.02 30.86 8.96
C GLY A 54 -23.84 31.95 9.66
N ALA A 55 -24.69 32.68 8.94
CA ALA A 55 -25.62 33.65 9.52
C ALA A 55 -26.73 32.99 10.38
N SER A 56 -27.02 31.70 10.14
CA SER A 56 -28.11 30.95 10.77
C SER A 56 -27.66 29.84 11.72
N GLU A 57 -26.44 29.31 11.53
CA GLU A 57 -25.92 28.15 12.25
C GLU A 57 -24.51 28.44 12.82
N PRO A 58 -24.39 28.65 14.15
CA PRO A 58 -23.14 29.05 14.79
C PRO A 58 -21.97 28.08 14.55
N LEU A 59 -22.27 26.78 14.40
CA LEU A 59 -21.27 25.75 14.08
C LEU A 59 -20.61 25.94 12.71
N LEU A 60 -21.30 26.61 11.79
CA LEU A 60 -20.80 26.91 10.44
C LEU A 60 -20.29 28.35 10.31
N ALA A 61 -20.59 29.23 11.27
CA ALA A 61 -20.14 30.63 11.27
C ALA A 61 -18.61 30.74 11.39
N ASP A 62 -18.02 29.90 12.25
CA ASP A 62 -16.56 29.86 12.45
C ASP A 62 -15.87 28.90 11.48
N LEU A 63 -16.59 28.18 10.61
CA LEU A 63 -16.02 27.14 9.76
C LEU A 63 -14.95 27.63 8.77
N PRO A 64 -15.11 28.80 8.14
CA PRO A 64 -14.04 29.36 7.32
C PRO A 64 -12.82 29.65 8.19
N TYR A 65 -12.97 30.31 9.34
CA TYR A 65 -11.85 30.89 10.10
C TYR A 65 -11.30 30.01 11.25
N SER A 66 -11.95 28.90 11.56
CA SER A 66 -11.51 27.98 12.61
C SER A 66 -10.52 26.98 12.04
N SER A 67 -9.37 26.83 12.71
CA SER A 67 -8.60 25.61 12.58
C SER A 67 -9.53 24.48 13.02
N PHE A 68 -10.05 23.69 12.09
CA PHE A 68 -11.02 22.63 12.34
C PHE A 68 -10.33 21.54 13.18
N ARG A 69 -10.16 21.79 14.49
CA ARG A 69 -9.51 20.88 15.45
C ARG A 69 -10.54 19.85 15.89
N VAL A 70 -11.04 19.08 14.94
CA VAL A 70 -11.76 17.85 15.26
C VAL A 70 -10.69 16.84 15.66
N ASP A 71 -10.89 16.14 16.77
CA ASP A 71 -10.04 15.01 17.09
C ASP A 71 -10.30 13.89 16.07
N VAL A 72 -9.52 13.86 14.99
CA VAL A 72 -9.62 12.85 13.93
C VAL A 72 -9.20 11.46 14.37
N ASP A 73 -8.48 11.36 15.50
CA ASP A 73 -8.11 10.09 16.11
C ASP A 73 -9.25 9.53 16.99
N ASN A 74 -10.32 10.31 17.22
CA ASN A 74 -11.58 9.86 17.83
C ASN A 74 -12.69 9.64 16.77
N PRO A 75 -12.86 8.40 16.26
CA PRO A 75 -13.78 8.12 15.16
C PRO A 75 -15.24 8.42 15.50
N ARG A 76 -15.65 8.27 16.77
CA ARG A 76 -17.03 8.53 17.22
C ARG A 76 -17.34 10.02 17.22
N GLN A 77 -16.40 10.84 17.67
CA GLN A 77 -16.55 12.30 17.67
C GLN A 77 -16.56 12.82 16.23
N LEU A 78 -15.60 12.38 15.41
CA LEU A 78 -15.53 12.72 13.99
C LEU A 78 -16.82 12.35 13.25
N GLN A 79 -17.37 11.15 13.48
CA GLN A 79 -18.62 10.72 12.87
C GLN A 79 -19.83 11.58 13.30
N ARG A 80 -19.91 11.97 14.58
CA ARG A 80 -21.00 12.85 15.06
C ARG A 80 -20.92 14.25 14.44
N VAL A 81 -19.74 14.87 14.45
CA VAL A 81 -19.52 16.21 13.90
C VAL A 81 -19.82 16.22 12.39
N THR A 82 -19.32 15.24 11.65
CA THR A 82 -19.58 15.11 10.21
C THR A 82 -21.05 14.89 9.90
N GLN A 83 -21.76 14.06 10.67
CA GLN A 83 -23.21 13.88 10.50
C GLN A 83 -23.99 15.17 10.74
N GLN A 84 -23.63 15.95 11.76
CA GLN A 84 -24.29 17.21 12.07
C GLN A 84 -24.09 18.24 10.95
N ILE A 85 -22.86 18.48 10.52
CA ILE A 85 -22.54 19.44 9.45
C ILE A 85 -23.24 19.06 8.16
N ARG A 86 -23.12 17.79 7.74
CA ARG A 86 -23.75 17.31 6.51
C ARG A 86 -25.27 17.43 6.57
N ARG A 87 -25.89 17.16 7.73
CA ARG A 87 -27.33 17.33 7.91
C ARG A 87 -27.73 18.79 7.67
N VAL A 88 -27.09 19.73 8.37
CA VAL A 88 -27.35 21.17 8.20
C VAL A 88 -27.19 21.59 6.74
N MET A 89 -26.09 21.22 6.10
CA MET A 89 -25.86 21.54 4.69
C MET A 89 -26.92 20.94 3.76
N THR A 90 -27.36 19.71 4.00
CA THR A 90 -28.38 19.06 3.14
C THR A 90 -29.80 19.58 3.37
N GLU A 91 -30.13 20.05 4.58
CA GLU A 91 -31.43 20.63 4.94
C GLU A 91 -31.53 22.12 4.58
N ALA A 92 -30.40 22.79 4.34
CA ALA A 92 -30.31 24.19 3.94
C ALA A 92 -31.17 24.53 2.70
N VAL A 93 -31.79 25.71 2.73
CA VAL A 93 -32.51 26.27 1.58
C VAL A 93 -31.56 27.14 0.77
N LEU A 94 -31.40 26.83 -0.53
CA LEU A 94 -30.61 27.67 -1.42
C LEU A 94 -31.33 28.99 -1.69
N PRO A 95 -30.61 30.12 -1.86
CA PRO A 95 -31.22 31.38 -2.26
C PRO A 95 -32.04 31.23 -3.55
N PRO A 96 -33.17 31.96 -3.71
CA PRO A 96 -33.99 31.89 -4.92
C PRO A 96 -33.21 32.20 -6.20
N THR A 97 -32.26 33.13 -6.15
CA THR A 97 -31.39 33.52 -7.28
C THR A 97 -30.57 32.34 -7.82
N TRP A 98 -30.06 31.49 -6.92
CA TRP A 98 -29.32 30.27 -7.27
C TRP A 98 -30.22 29.23 -7.90
N THR A 99 -31.43 29.07 -7.36
CA THR A 99 -32.40 28.08 -7.86
C THR A 99 -32.87 28.44 -9.27
N SER A 100 -33.16 29.73 -9.53
CA SER A 100 -33.52 30.22 -10.86
C SER A 100 -32.38 30.05 -11.88
N ALA A 101 -31.14 30.37 -11.51
CA ALA A 101 -30.01 30.25 -12.42
C ALA A 101 -29.63 28.78 -12.71
N LEU A 102 -29.74 27.88 -11.72
CA LEU A 102 -29.59 26.44 -11.94
C LEU A 102 -30.67 25.89 -12.89
N LEU A 103 -31.89 26.43 -12.82
CA LEU A 103 -33.00 26.06 -13.70
C LEU A 103 -32.75 26.48 -15.14
N GLU A 104 -32.37 27.73 -15.37
CA GLU A 104 -32.04 28.23 -16.72
C GLU A 104 -30.93 27.38 -17.36
N MET A 105 -29.90 27.03 -16.59
CA MET A 105 -28.81 26.19 -17.09
C MET A 105 -29.23 24.73 -17.31
N ALA A 106 -30.11 24.18 -16.47
CA ALA A 106 -30.66 22.84 -16.66
C ALA A 106 -31.59 22.75 -17.89
N GLU A 107 -32.30 23.82 -18.23
CA GLU A 107 -33.15 23.89 -19.42
C GLU A 107 -32.35 23.87 -20.73
N ILE A 108 -31.17 24.48 -20.74
CA ILE A 108 -30.23 24.46 -21.89
C ILE A 108 -29.78 23.03 -22.23
N VAL A 109 -29.64 22.19 -21.21
CA VAL A 109 -28.99 20.88 -21.31
C VAL A 109 -29.94 19.77 -21.83
N GLN A 110 -31.27 19.99 -21.86
CA GLN A 110 -32.31 19.11 -22.45
C GLN A 110 -32.12 17.59 -22.23
N ALA A 111 -31.71 17.18 -21.02
CA ALA A 111 -31.46 15.78 -20.68
C ALA A 111 -32.42 15.25 -19.59
N PRO A 112 -32.69 13.94 -19.55
CA PRO A 112 -33.54 13.32 -18.52
C PRO A 112 -32.89 13.33 -17.13
N ALA A 113 -31.56 13.23 -17.06
CA ALA A 113 -30.78 13.24 -15.82
C ALA A 113 -29.50 14.05 -15.98
N ILE A 114 -28.89 14.40 -14.85
CA ILE A 114 -27.68 15.21 -14.76
C ILE A 114 -26.72 14.58 -13.75
N ILE A 115 -25.43 14.63 -14.02
CA ILE A 115 -24.34 14.24 -13.10
C ILE A 115 -23.52 15.46 -12.69
N LEU A 116 -23.19 15.53 -11.40
CA LEU A 116 -22.38 16.57 -10.80
C LEU A 116 -21.03 15.96 -10.39
N HIS A 117 -19.97 16.36 -11.07
CA HIS A 117 -18.60 15.91 -10.85
C HIS A 117 -17.81 16.93 -10.03
N PRO A 118 -17.40 16.60 -8.78
CA PRO A 118 -16.55 17.48 -8.00
C PRO A 118 -15.14 17.58 -8.62
N SER A 119 -14.62 18.81 -8.66
CA SER A 119 -13.25 19.13 -9.06
C SER A 119 -12.60 19.98 -7.98
N LEU A 120 -11.70 19.37 -7.20
CA LEU A 120 -11.03 20.03 -6.09
C LEU A 120 -9.67 20.59 -6.54
N SER A 121 -9.33 21.79 -6.07
CA SER A 121 -7.99 22.37 -6.16
C SER A 121 -7.60 22.99 -4.82
N VAL A 122 -6.29 23.17 -4.59
CA VAL A 122 -5.76 23.80 -3.36
C VAL A 122 -5.08 25.11 -3.69
N GLN A 123 -5.41 26.14 -2.92
CA GLN A 123 -4.75 27.44 -2.97
C GLN A 123 -3.52 27.45 -2.06
N SER A 124 -2.34 27.62 -2.65
CA SER A 124 -1.10 27.95 -1.96
C SER A 124 -1.22 29.33 -1.29
N GLY A 125 -0.69 29.46 -0.06
CA GLY A 125 -0.91 30.60 0.83
C GLY A 125 -0.65 32.00 0.25
N ILE A 126 -1.35 32.96 0.86
CA ILE A 126 -1.41 34.40 0.57
C ILE A 126 -0.04 35.06 0.75
N GLU A 127 0.51 35.62 -0.33
CA GLU A 127 1.30 36.86 -0.28
C GLU A 127 0.63 37.91 -1.21
N GLU A 128 0.85 39.17 -0.85
CA GLU A 128 0.00 40.33 -1.04
C GLU A 128 -0.45 40.68 -2.47
N ILE A 129 -1.58 41.41 -2.46
CA ILE A 129 -2.04 42.37 -3.46
C ILE A 129 -0.85 43.06 -4.17
N ASN A 130 -0.49 42.60 -5.37
CA ASN A 130 -0.19 43.39 -6.58
C ASN A 130 0.49 42.53 -7.66
N HIS A 131 -0.19 42.41 -8.80
CA HIS A 131 0.35 42.04 -10.13
C HIS A 131 1.20 40.77 -10.25
N HIS A 132 0.56 39.60 -10.29
CA HIS A 132 0.70 38.51 -11.30
C HIS A 132 0.14 37.19 -10.71
N PRO A 133 -0.59 36.36 -11.49
CA PRO A 133 -1.17 35.12 -10.97
C PRO A 133 -0.06 34.10 -10.71
N LEU A 134 0.28 33.91 -9.43
CA LEU A 134 1.25 32.90 -8.97
C LEU A 134 0.54 31.56 -8.75
N SER A 135 1.14 30.53 -9.36
CA SER A 135 0.88 29.09 -9.31
C SER A 135 0.05 28.59 -8.12
N THR A 136 -1.13 28.05 -8.42
CA THR A 136 -1.80 27.06 -7.58
C THR A 136 -0.92 25.82 -7.48
N THR A 137 -0.35 25.50 -6.32
CA THR A 137 0.21 24.17 -6.10
C THR A 137 -0.94 23.19 -6.05
N GLU A 138 -1.09 22.40 -7.12
CA GLU A 138 -2.07 21.35 -7.21
C GLU A 138 -1.87 20.38 -6.04
N LEU A 139 -2.97 19.98 -5.39
CA LEU A 139 -2.97 18.65 -4.79
C LEU A 139 -2.56 17.68 -5.91
N PRO A 140 -1.70 16.67 -5.65
CA PRO A 140 -1.51 15.61 -6.63
C PRO A 140 -2.88 15.20 -7.16
N GLU A 141 -3.07 15.13 -8.48
CA GLU A 141 -4.37 14.76 -9.09
C GLU A 141 -4.95 13.45 -8.52
N PHE A 142 -4.13 12.70 -7.80
CA PHE A 142 -4.48 11.58 -6.94
C PHE A 142 -4.93 12.02 -5.54
N LEU A 143 -6.09 12.67 -5.44
CA LEU A 143 -6.92 12.43 -4.26
C LEU A 143 -7.12 10.90 -4.19
N PRO A 144 -6.96 10.25 -3.02
CA PRO A 144 -7.37 8.86 -2.85
C PRO A 144 -8.74 8.63 -3.49
N GLN A 145 -8.81 7.62 -4.38
CA GLN A 145 -10.04 7.34 -5.12
C GLN A 145 -11.22 7.25 -4.16
N GLY A 146 -12.27 8.00 -4.47
CA GLY A 146 -13.46 8.06 -3.63
C GLY A 146 -13.30 8.90 -2.37
N ILE A 147 -12.49 9.97 -2.33
CA ILE A 147 -12.68 11.02 -1.30
C ILE A 147 -13.97 11.81 -1.59
N LEU A 148 -14.11 12.32 -2.82
CA LEU A 148 -15.31 13.00 -3.29
C LEU A 148 -16.03 12.13 -4.32
N GLU A 149 -17.33 11.95 -4.15
CA GLU A 149 -18.16 11.19 -5.09
C GLU A 149 -18.96 12.11 -6.01
N SER A 150 -19.19 11.66 -7.25
CA SER A 150 -20.11 12.32 -8.18
C SER A 150 -21.56 11.97 -7.82
N HIS A 151 -22.48 12.91 -7.98
CA HIS A 151 -23.89 12.70 -7.64
C HIS A 151 -24.76 12.84 -8.87
N ILE A 152 -25.74 11.95 -9.03
CA ILE A 152 -26.66 11.95 -10.18
C ILE A 152 -28.06 12.27 -9.68
N CYS A 153 -28.75 13.15 -10.40
CA CYS A 153 -30.14 13.51 -10.11
C CYS A 153 -30.97 13.63 -11.39
N THR A 154 -32.29 13.67 -11.20
CA THR A 154 -33.23 14.03 -12.27
C THR A 154 -33.12 15.53 -12.57
N LYS A 155 -33.64 15.96 -13.72
CA LYS A 155 -33.65 17.37 -14.12
C LYS A 155 -34.54 18.30 -13.26
N GLN A 156 -35.19 17.79 -12.22
CA GLN A 156 -36.08 18.60 -11.39
C GLN A 156 -35.26 19.60 -10.54
N PRO A 157 -35.65 20.88 -10.44
CA PRO A 157 -34.92 21.90 -9.69
C PRO A 157 -34.56 21.48 -8.26
N GLU A 158 -35.52 20.88 -7.56
CA GLU A 158 -35.36 20.43 -6.17
C GLU A 158 -34.31 19.30 -6.07
N ALA A 159 -34.30 18.39 -7.05
CA ALA A 159 -33.35 17.29 -7.12
C ALA A 159 -31.93 17.79 -7.42
N LEU A 160 -31.79 18.77 -8.32
CA LEU A 160 -30.53 19.42 -8.66
C LEU A 160 -29.95 20.21 -7.47
N ALA A 161 -30.79 21.02 -6.80
CA ALA A 161 -30.41 21.73 -5.58
C ALA A 161 -29.95 20.76 -4.48
N GLN A 162 -30.65 19.63 -4.31
CA GLN A 162 -30.26 18.61 -3.34
C GLN A 162 -28.96 17.91 -3.73
N ALA A 163 -28.74 17.62 -5.01
CA ALA A 163 -27.50 17.03 -5.50
C ALA A 163 -26.31 17.95 -5.28
N LEU A 164 -26.47 19.26 -5.56
CA LEU A 164 -25.45 20.27 -5.33
C LEU A 164 -25.02 20.32 -3.86
N LYS A 165 -25.99 20.40 -2.95
CA LYS A 165 -25.74 20.36 -1.49
C LYS A 165 -25.05 19.07 -1.05
N ARG A 166 -25.39 17.93 -1.68
CA ARG A 166 -24.74 16.63 -1.40
C ARG A 166 -23.28 16.62 -1.87
N VAL A 167 -22.97 17.20 -3.03
CA VAL A 167 -21.60 17.32 -3.53
C VAL A 167 -20.77 18.20 -2.59
N TRP A 168 -21.28 19.35 -2.15
CA TRP A 168 -20.59 20.18 -1.16
C TRP A 168 -20.40 19.46 0.19
N ALA A 169 -21.40 18.69 0.62
CA ALA A 169 -21.32 17.87 1.83
C ALA A 169 -20.27 16.73 1.74
N GLU A 170 -19.72 16.41 0.57
CA GLU A 170 -18.61 15.46 0.41
C GLU A 170 -17.33 15.95 1.10
N LEU A 171 -17.07 17.26 1.15
CA LEU A 171 -15.93 17.85 1.86
C LEU A 171 -15.94 17.51 3.35
N PHE A 172 -17.14 17.29 3.90
CA PHE A 172 -17.39 17.05 5.32
C PHE A 172 -17.73 15.59 5.64
N ARG A 173 -17.43 14.64 4.75
CA ARG A 173 -17.45 13.21 5.13
C ARG A 173 -16.29 12.93 6.11
N ALA A 174 -16.45 11.94 6.98
CA ALA A 174 -15.42 11.55 7.94
C ALA A 174 -14.07 11.25 7.27
N ARG A 175 -14.09 10.55 6.12
CA ARG A 175 -12.89 10.29 5.31
C ARG A 175 -12.22 11.56 4.77
N SER A 176 -13.01 12.55 4.36
CA SER A 176 -12.53 13.80 3.77
C SER A 176 -11.90 14.67 4.85
N LEU A 177 -12.59 14.90 5.96
CA LEU A 177 -12.05 15.67 7.09
C LEU A 177 -10.80 15.03 7.70
N PHE A 178 -10.80 13.69 7.84
CA PHE A 178 -9.61 12.96 8.28
C PHE A 178 -8.42 13.22 7.34
N TYR A 179 -8.66 13.20 6.03
CA TYR A 179 -7.62 13.42 5.03
C TYR A 179 -7.08 14.86 5.06
N TRP A 180 -7.96 15.88 5.03
CA TRP A 180 -7.53 17.29 5.07
C TRP A 180 -6.66 17.57 6.30
N GLN A 181 -7.10 17.09 7.46
CA GLN A 181 -6.40 17.34 8.73
C GLN A 181 -5.07 16.58 8.82
N ARG A 182 -5.00 15.32 8.35
CA ARG A 182 -3.74 14.55 8.31
C ARG A 182 -2.71 15.16 7.36
N GLN A 183 -3.16 15.80 6.28
CA GLN A 183 -2.30 16.50 5.33
C GLN A 183 -2.01 17.97 5.72
N GLY A 184 -2.57 18.45 6.84
CA GLY A 184 -2.41 19.85 7.27
C GLY A 184 -3.05 20.87 6.33
N ILE A 185 -4.04 20.45 5.53
CA ILE A 185 -4.76 21.32 4.58
C ILE A 185 -5.93 21.96 5.30
N GLU A 186 -5.96 23.30 5.29
CA GLU A 186 -7.07 24.05 5.86
C GLU A 186 -8.25 24.10 4.89
N LEU A 187 -9.48 24.13 5.42
CA LEU A 187 -10.69 24.14 4.58
C LEU A 187 -10.71 25.34 3.63
N GLN A 188 -10.23 26.53 4.05
CA GLN A 188 -10.17 27.73 3.20
C GLN A 188 -9.28 27.55 1.96
N GLN A 189 -8.29 26.68 2.05
CA GLN A 189 -7.40 26.40 0.94
C GLN A 189 -8.09 25.54 -0.13
N LEU A 190 -9.23 24.91 0.19
CA LEU A 190 -9.96 24.05 -0.73
C LEU A 190 -10.88 24.85 -1.65
N ASN A 191 -10.65 24.73 -2.94
CA ASN A 191 -11.50 25.27 -4.00
C ASN A 191 -12.26 24.12 -4.68
N LEU A 192 -13.56 23.98 -4.37
CA LEU A 192 -14.42 22.93 -4.92
C LEU A 192 -15.32 23.47 -6.03
N ALA A 193 -14.88 23.32 -7.27
CA ALA A 193 -15.72 23.53 -8.44
C ALA A 193 -16.52 22.26 -8.77
N ILE A 194 -17.65 22.41 -9.46
CA ILE A 194 -18.53 21.28 -9.81
C ILE A 194 -18.87 21.37 -11.29
N LEU A 195 -18.41 20.37 -12.05
CA LEU A 195 -18.79 20.19 -13.45
C LEU A 195 -20.14 19.48 -13.53
N VAL A 196 -21.11 20.10 -14.18
CA VAL A 196 -22.48 19.59 -14.31
C VAL A 196 -22.72 19.15 -15.75
N GLN A 197 -22.95 17.84 -15.95
CA GLN A 197 -23.07 17.23 -17.28
C GLN A 197 -24.43 16.52 -17.45
N PRO A 198 -25.05 16.59 -18.64
CA PRO A 198 -26.22 15.78 -18.97
C PRO A 198 -25.91 14.29 -19.01
N ILE A 199 -26.93 13.49 -18.70
CA ILE A 199 -26.94 12.06 -18.99
C ILE A 199 -28.18 11.74 -19.82
N TRP A 200 -27.96 11.14 -20.99
CA TRP A 200 -28.98 10.47 -21.81
C TRP A 200 -28.83 8.95 -21.72
N GLU A 201 -29.64 8.23 -22.49
CA GLU A 201 -29.49 6.78 -22.64
C GLU A 201 -28.14 6.46 -23.29
N ALA A 202 -27.29 5.74 -22.55
CA ALA A 202 -25.97 5.34 -23.01
C ALA A 202 -26.00 3.94 -23.62
N ILE A 203 -25.44 3.80 -24.81
CA ILE A 203 -25.30 2.50 -25.49
C ILE A 203 -24.05 1.78 -24.95
N ALA A 204 -22.92 2.49 -24.96
CA ALA A 204 -21.65 2.02 -24.44
C ALA A 204 -20.83 3.20 -23.91
N SER A 205 -19.92 2.91 -23.00
CA SER A 205 -19.00 3.87 -22.42
C SER A 205 -17.67 3.20 -22.11
N GLY A 206 -16.65 4.01 -21.86
CA GLY A 206 -15.32 3.46 -21.67
C GLY A 206 -14.25 4.50 -21.44
N ILE A 207 -13.02 4.01 -21.49
CA ILE A 207 -11.81 4.77 -21.21
C ILE A 207 -10.82 4.54 -22.34
N VAL A 208 -10.18 5.61 -22.81
CA VAL A 208 -8.96 5.54 -23.61
C VAL A 208 -7.80 5.93 -22.72
N GLN A 209 -6.79 5.08 -22.64
CA GLN A 209 -5.55 5.35 -21.94
C GLN A 209 -4.41 5.36 -22.95
N ILE A 210 -3.69 6.48 -23.00
CA ILE A 210 -2.50 6.64 -23.84
C ILE A 210 -1.33 6.99 -22.94
N GLU A 211 -0.25 6.26 -23.14
CA GLU A 211 1.07 6.42 -22.55
C GLU A 211 2.11 6.32 -23.68
N PRO A 212 3.38 6.70 -23.45
CA PRO A 212 4.39 6.69 -24.49
C PRO A 212 4.55 5.32 -25.19
N THR A 213 4.42 4.24 -24.42
CA THR A 213 4.61 2.85 -24.86
C THR A 213 3.32 2.04 -24.93
N ASP A 214 2.21 2.58 -24.44
CA ASP A 214 0.95 1.85 -24.33
C ASP A 214 -0.22 2.68 -24.84
N TRP A 215 -1.07 2.07 -25.63
CA TRP A 215 -2.33 2.67 -26.05
C TRP A 215 -3.41 1.60 -26.00
N ASN A 216 -4.33 1.75 -25.05
CA ASN A 216 -5.46 0.86 -24.90
C ASN A 216 -6.80 1.59 -24.84
N ILE A 217 -7.84 0.91 -25.31
CA ILE A 217 -9.24 1.35 -25.23
C ILE A 217 -10.01 0.28 -24.47
N GLN A 218 -10.76 0.71 -23.46
CA GLN A 218 -11.65 -0.12 -22.67
C GLN A 218 -13.10 0.25 -22.96
N ALA A 219 -13.99 -0.73 -23.07
CA ALA A 219 -15.41 -0.49 -23.33
C ALA A 219 -16.33 -1.39 -22.50
N THR A 220 -17.48 -0.85 -22.08
CA THR A 220 -18.58 -1.58 -21.48
C THR A 220 -19.93 -1.11 -22.02
N TRP A 221 -20.96 -1.93 -21.84
CA TRP A 221 -22.34 -1.56 -22.13
C TRP A 221 -22.89 -0.53 -21.13
N GLY A 222 -23.74 0.38 -21.61
CA GLY A 222 -24.41 1.37 -20.78
C GLY A 222 -23.47 2.47 -20.26
N LEU A 223 -23.83 3.04 -19.11
CA LEU A 223 -23.07 4.09 -18.42
C LEU A 223 -21.79 3.54 -17.77
N SER A 224 -20.77 4.39 -17.63
CA SER A 224 -19.44 4.04 -17.11
C SER A 224 -19.43 3.66 -15.62
N THR A 225 -20.59 3.72 -14.96
CA THR A 225 -20.78 3.38 -13.55
C THR A 225 -20.30 1.96 -13.22
N ALA A 226 -20.51 0.99 -14.12
CA ALA A 226 -20.02 -0.38 -13.91
C ALA A 226 -18.48 -0.46 -13.86
N LEU A 227 -17.79 0.34 -14.69
CA LEU A 227 -16.32 0.45 -14.67
C LEU A 227 -15.85 1.20 -13.43
N THR A 228 -16.54 2.29 -13.07
CA THR A 228 -16.22 3.12 -11.90
C THR A 228 -16.26 2.31 -10.60
N TYR A 229 -17.21 1.37 -10.48
CA TYR A 229 -17.33 0.48 -9.31
C TYR A 229 -16.52 -0.82 -9.42
N GLY A 230 -15.84 -1.07 -10.54
CA GLY A 230 -15.08 -2.31 -10.76
C GLY A 230 -15.95 -3.57 -10.79
N GLU A 231 -17.23 -3.46 -11.14
CA GLU A 231 -18.18 -4.58 -11.13
C GLU A 231 -18.05 -5.49 -12.37
N VAL A 232 -17.37 -5.02 -13.41
CA VAL A 232 -17.23 -5.72 -14.71
C VAL A 232 -15.81 -5.66 -15.23
N LEU A 233 -15.44 -6.67 -16.00
CA LEU A 233 -14.23 -6.63 -16.83
C LEU A 233 -14.62 -6.06 -18.21
N PRO A 234 -14.10 -4.89 -18.62
CA PRO A 234 -14.42 -4.30 -19.92
C PRO A 234 -13.86 -5.10 -21.09
N ASP A 235 -14.41 -4.86 -22.27
CA ASP A 235 -13.73 -5.19 -23.51
C ASP A 235 -12.46 -4.38 -23.62
N TYR A 236 -11.39 -5.00 -24.12
CA TYR A 236 -10.06 -4.43 -24.16
C TYR A 236 -9.51 -4.47 -25.58
N TYR A 237 -9.10 -3.31 -26.09
CA TYR A 237 -8.47 -3.15 -27.38
C TYR A 237 -7.06 -2.59 -27.17
N GLN A 238 -6.04 -3.35 -27.57
CA GLN A 238 -4.66 -2.91 -27.58
C GLN A 238 -4.32 -2.32 -28.94
N LEU A 239 -3.75 -1.13 -28.98
CA LEU A 239 -3.35 -0.46 -30.20
C LEU A 239 -1.84 -0.27 -30.23
N GLN A 240 -1.29 -0.25 -31.45
CA GLN A 240 0.09 0.12 -31.67
C GLN A 240 0.22 1.65 -31.48
N PRO A 241 1.09 2.13 -30.58
CA PRO A 241 1.20 3.56 -30.28
C PRO A 241 1.52 4.42 -31.51
N GLU A 242 2.38 3.96 -32.42
CA GLU A 242 2.83 4.78 -33.56
C GLU A 242 1.77 4.90 -34.67
N THR A 243 1.03 3.83 -34.91
CA THR A 243 0.13 3.71 -36.08
C THR A 243 -1.34 3.78 -35.73
N GLY A 244 -1.70 3.59 -34.45
CA GLY A 244 -3.09 3.40 -34.00
C GLY A 244 -3.75 2.14 -34.56
N LYS A 245 -2.97 1.19 -35.09
CA LYS A 245 -3.50 -0.09 -35.56
C LYS A 245 -3.84 -0.98 -34.38
N VAL A 246 -5.04 -1.55 -34.39
CA VAL A 246 -5.45 -2.54 -33.37
C VAL A 246 -4.56 -3.79 -33.48
N LEU A 247 -3.82 -4.08 -32.42
CA LEU A 247 -2.93 -5.23 -32.31
C LEU A 247 -3.69 -6.46 -31.79
N THR A 248 -4.44 -6.28 -30.71
CA THR A 248 -5.23 -7.35 -30.09
C THR A 248 -6.56 -6.80 -29.58
N SER A 249 -7.59 -7.65 -29.59
CA SER A 249 -8.88 -7.37 -28.97
C SER A 249 -9.24 -8.53 -28.07
N LYS A 250 -9.64 -8.24 -26.84
CA LYS A 250 -10.04 -9.23 -25.82
C LYS A 250 -11.43 -8.87 -25.33
N LEU A 251 -12.30 -9.88 -25.30
CA LEU A 251 -13.64 -9.74 -24.79
C LEU A 251 -13.64 -9.71 -23.26
N GLY A 252 -14.36 -8.76 -22.68
CA GLY A 252 -14.53 -8.62 -21.23
C GLY A 252 -15.71 -9.41 -20.66
N SER A 253 -15.65 -9.71 -19.35
CA SER A 253 -16.76 -10.29 -18.59
C SER A 253 -17.73 -9.20 -18.12
N LYS A 254 -18.68 -8.85 -19.00
CA LYS A 254 -19.64 -7.76 -18.83
C LYS A 254 -20.97 -8.28 -18.29
N THR A 255 -21.03 -8.71 -17.04
CA THR A 255 -22.24 -9.35 -16.47
C THR A 255 -23.37 -8.36 -16.17
N ARG A 256 -23.06 -7.07 -16.02
CA ARG A 256 -24.00 -6.02 -15.58
C ARG A 256 -23.73 -4.71 -16.32
N ALA A 257 -24.78 -3.91 -16.49
CA ALA A 257 -24.68 -2.56 -17.04
C ALA A 257 -25.64 -1.61 -16.30
N TYR A 258 -25.43 -0.30 -16.49
CA TYR A 258 -26.25 0.76 -15.87
C TYR A 258 -26.92 1.61 -16.94
N ARG A 259 -28.20 1.92 -16.73
CA ARG A 259 -29.00 2.84 -17.55
C ARG A 259 -29.85 3.75 -16.66
N LEU A 260 -30.46 4.75 -17.26
CA LEU A 260 -31.45 5.58 -16.58
C LEU A 260 -32.73 4.78 -16.32
N GLU A 261 -33.34 4.96 -15.14
CA GLU A 261 -34.63 4.34 -14.82
C GLU A 261 -35.76 5.01 -15.63
N THR A 262 -36.39 4.27 -16.54
CA THR A 262 -37.53 4.74 -17.34
C THR A 262 -38.84 4.07 -16.86
N GLY A 263 -39.87 4.87 -16.55
CA GLY A 263 -41.26 4.37 -16.57
C GLY A 263 -42.08 4.28 -15.27
N LYS A 264 -41.72 4.92 -14.16
CA LYS A 264 -42.69 5.20 -13.08
C LYS A 264 -42.63 6.66 -12.70
N VAL A 265 -43.81 7.28 -12.57
CA VAL A 265 -43.99 8.60 -11.94
C VAL A 265 -43.05 8.65 -10.74
N LEU A 266 -42.04 9.51 -10.83
CA LEU A 266 -41.07 9.80 -9.77
C LEU A 266 -41.86 10.39 -8.60
N THR A 267 -42.52 9.51 -7.83
CA THR A 267 -43.09 9.83 -6.54
C THR A 267 -41.89 9.98 -5.61
N SER A 268 -41.40 11.22 -5.58
CA SER A 268 -40.71 11.87 -4.46
C SER A 268 -40.43 10.95 -3.27
N SER A 269 -39.35 10.19 -3.36
CA SER A 269 -38.63 9.69 -2.19
C SER A 269 -37.19 10.15 -2.33
N VAL A 270 -36.85 11.14 -1.52
CA VAL A 270 -35.50 11.69 -1.39
C VAL A 270 -34.55 10.53 -1.08
N GLY A 271 -33.78 10.08 -2.06
CA GLY A 271 -32.73 9.07 -1.85
C GLY A 271 -32.67 7.86 -2.80
N ARG A 272 -33.60 7.66 -3.74
CA ARG A 272 -33.41 6.62 -4.79
C ARG A 272 -32.51 7.15 -5.92
N SER A 273 -31.49 6.36 -6.27
CA SER A 273 -30.64 6.62 -7.43
C SER A 273 -31.47 6.51 -8.71
N CYS A 274 -31.39 7.50 -9.60
CA CYS A 274 -32.04 7.46 -10.91
C CYS A 274 -31.33 6.52 -11.92
N LEU A 275 -30.30 5.80 -11.45
CA LEU A 275 -29.66 4.72 -12.18
C LEU A 275 -30.27 3.38 -11.83
N GLN A 276 -30.64 2.63 -12.88
CA GLN A 276 -31.02 1.23 -12.78
C GLN A 276 -29.88 0.36 -13.29
N ALA A 277 -29.44 -0.57 -12.45
CA ALA A 277 -28.55 -1.61 -12.89
C ALA A 277 -29.34 -2.80 -13.46
N TYR A 278 -28.88 -3.36 -14.57
CA TYR A 278 -29.49 -4.52 -15.20
C TYR A 278 -28.43 -5.56 -15.57
N VAL A 279 -28.83 -6.83 -15.62
CA VAL A 279 -27.98 -7.94 -16.01
C VAL A 279 -28.05 -8.05 -17.53
N LEU A 280 -26.89 -8.18 -18.18
CA LEU A 280 -26.81 -8.38 -19.62
C LEU A 280 -27.16 -9.84 -19.95
N ASP A 281 -27.84 -10.08 -21.06
CA ASP A 281 -28.12 -11.44 -21.49
C ASP A 281 -26.83 -12.16 -21.94
N LYS A 282 -26.88 -13.50 -22.06
CA LYS A 282 -25.69 -14.28 -22.41
C LYS A 282 -25.14 -13.93 -23.79
N GLU A 283 -25.98 -13.44 -24.70
CA GLU A 283 -25.56 -13.08 -26.05
C GLU A 283 -24.76 -11.77 -26.04
N GLN A 284 -25.27 -10.72 -25.39
CA GLN A 284 -24.61 -9.43 -25.19
C GLN A 284 -23.30 -9.56 -24.41
N GLN A 285 -23.21 -10.51 -23.48
CA GLN A 285 -21.97 -10.82 -22.76
C GLN A 285 -20.87 -11.36 -23.68
N GLN A 286 -21.24 -12.09 -24.74
CA GLN A 286 -20.32 -12.66 -25.71
C GLN A 286 -20.00 -11.71 -26.89
N GLN A 287 -20.54 -10.50 -26.87
CA GLN A 287 -20.34 -9.48 -27.89
C GLN A 287 -19.48 -8.32 -27.38
N TYR A 288 -18.75 -7.70 -28.31
CA TYR A 288 -18.04 -6.45 -28.06
C TYR A 288 -19.04 -5.31 -27.92
N SER A 289 -18.94 -4.55 -26.84
CA SER A 289 -19.80 -3.42 -26.51
C SER A 289 -19.56 -2.20 -27.41
N LEU A 290 -18.38 -2.09 -28.00
CA LEU A 290 -18.00 -0.99 -28.89
C LEU A 290 -18.07 -1.43 -30.36
N ALA A 291 -18.97 -0.83 -31.13
CA ALA A 291 -19.07 -1.08 -32.56
C ALA A 291 -17.88 -0.48 -33.33
N GLU A 292 -17.49 -1.11 -34.44
CA GLU A 292 -16.28 -0.78 -35.21
C GLU A 292 -16.24 0.68 -35.70
N LYS A 293 -17.40 1.25 -36.11
CA LYS A 293 -17.53 2.68 -36.49
C LYS A 293 -17.02 3.61 -35.38
N TYR A 294 -17.38 3.34 -34.13
CA TYR A 294 -16.99 4.18 -32.99
C TYR A 294 -15.57 3.89 -32.50
N LEU A 295 -15.11 2.64 -32.63
CA LEU A 295 -13.71 2.30 -32.39
C LEU A 295 -12.78 3.12 -33.30
N GLN A 296 -13.07 3.18 -34.60
CA GLN A 296 -12.30 4.00 -35.54
C GLN A 296 -12.37 5.50 -35.20
N GLN A 297 -13.54 6.02 -34.83
CA GLN A 297 -13.68 7.42 -34.38
C GLN A 297 -12.83 7.73 -33.15
N LEU A 298 -12.79 6.82 -32.16
CA LEU A 298 -11.95 6.98 -30.97
C LEU A 298 -10.46 6.97 -31.33
N ILE A 299 -10.05 6.13 -32.28
CA ILE A 299 -8.67 6.08 -32.79
C ILE A 299 -8.27 7.41 -33.41
N GLU A 300 -9.11 7.95 -34.29
CA GLU A 300 -8.86 9.24 -34.95
C GLU A 300 -8.80 10.41 -33.96
N ILE A 301 -9.73 10.47 -33.01
CA ILE A 301 -9.75 11.50 -31.95
C ILE A 301 -8.47 11.39 -31.11
N SER A 302 -8.11 10.18 -30.70
CA SER A 302 -6.93 9.91 -29.87
C SER A 302 -5.62 10.29 -30.57
N GLN A 303 -5.49 10.02 -31.87
CA GLN A 303 -4.32 10.42 -32.66
C GLN A 303 -4.18 11.93 -32.74
N LYS A 304 -5.27 12.64 -33.03
CA LYS A 304 -5.27 14.11 -33.06
C LYS A 304 -4.89 14.69 -31.70
N LEU A 305 -5.49 14.20 -30.62
CA LEU A 305 -5.17 14.62 -29.25
C LEU A 305 -3.72 14.35 -28.88
N ARG A 306 -3.14 13.23 -29.33
CA ARG A 306 -1.73 12.91 -29.07
C ARG A 306 -0.77 13.91 -29.68
N ILE A 307 -1.10 14.43 -30.87
CA ILE A 307 -0.32 15.46 -31.55
C ILE A 307 -0.49 16.82 -30.86
N GLU A 308 -1.70 17.15 -30.41
CA GLU A 308 -2.05 18.48 -29.92
C GLU A 308 -1.85 18.70 -28.41
N VAL A 309 -1.90 17.65 -27.60
CA VAL A 309 -1.88 17.72 -26.12
C VAL A 309 -0.66 16.99 -25.54
N GLY A 310 -0.19 15.93 -26.20
CA GLY A 310 1.01 15.20 -25.80
C GLY A 310 0.84 13.68 -25.82
N ALA A 311 1.93 12.96 -25.52
CA ALA A 311 2.01 11.51 -25.66
C ALA A 311 1.36 10.71 -24.51
N ALA A 312 0.81 11.37 -23.47
CA ALA A 312 0.17 10.70 -22.35
C ALA A 312 -1.11 11.42 -21.89
N PHE A 313 -2.23 10.70 -21.87
CA PHE A 313 -3.49 11.22 -21.36
C PHE A 313 -4.49 10.09 -21.09
N CYS A 314 -5.51 10.40 -20.32
CA CYS A 314 -6.69 9.56 -20.10
C CYS A 314 -7.94 10.31 -20.57
N LEU A 315 -8.79 9.61 -21.32
CA LEU A 315 -10.03 10.16 -21.87
C LEU A 315 -11.19 9.20 -21.56
N GLU A 316 -12.23 9.71 -20.91
CA GLU A 316 -13.48 8.97 -20.73
C GLU A 316 -14.47 9.37 -21.83
N TRP A 317 -15.19 8.38 -22.34
CA TRP A 317 -16.12 8.56 -23.44
C TRP A 317 -17.42 7.80 -23.20
N THR A 318 -18.51 8.32 -23.76
CA THR A 318 -19.82 7.69 -23.75
C THR A 318 -20.52 7.89 -25.08
N ILE A 319 -21.21 6.85 -25.57
CA ILE A 319 -22.05 6.90 -26.75
C ILE A 319 -23.49 7.09 -26.29
N TYR A 320 -24.03 8.27 -26.54
CA TYR A 320 -25.39 8.65 -26.15
C TYR A 320 -26.37 8.53 -27.31
N GLN A 321 -27.56 8.02 -26.99
CA GLN A 321 -28.76 8.06 -27.80
C GLN A 321 -29.63 9.23 -27.29
N ILE A 322 -29.63 10.37 -27.99
CA ILE A 322 -30.33 11.58 -27.53
C ILE A 322 -31.84 11.48 -27.76
N SER A 323 -32.25 10.94 -28.91
CA SER A 323 -33.64 10.57 -29.22
C SER A 323 -33.68 9.21 -29.92
N GLU A 324 -34.78 8.47 -29.79
CA GLU A 324 -34.98 7.17 -30.45
C GLU A 324 -34.80 7.23 -31.99
N SER A 325 -34.99 8.41 -32.58
CA SER A 325 -34.87 8.67 -34.01
C SER A 325 -33.49 9.20 -34.45
N SER A 326 -32.61 9.57 -33.52
CA SER A 326 -31.28 10.10 -33.84
C SER A 326 -30.24 8.99 -34.01
N GLU A 327 -29.18 9.21 -34.79
CA GLU A 327 -28.01 8.32 -34.71
C GLU A 327 -27.31 8.53 -33.36
N PRO A 328 -26.84 7.45 -32.70
CA PRO A 328 -26.04 7.58 -31.50
C PRO A 328 -24.76 8.36 -31.78
N LYS A 329 -24.36 9.19 -30.82
CA LYS A 329 -23.18 10.06 -30.94
C LYS A 329 -22.19 9.79 -29.82
N LEU A 330 -20.92 9.78 -30.18
CA LEU A 330 -19.81 9.64 -29.25
C LEU A 330 -19.50 11.01 -28.63
N TYR A 331 -19.40 11.04 -27.30
CA TYR A 331 -19.04 12.22 -26.54
C TYR A 331 -17.87 11.92 -25.59
N ILE A 332 -16.98 12.90 -25.43
CA ILE A 332 -15.94 12.95 -24.41
C ILE A 332 -16.57 13.50 -23.14
N THR A 333 -16.54 12.70 -22.07
CA THR A 333 -17.15 13.04 -20.77
C THR A 333 -16.12 13.55 -19.78
N GLN A 334 -14.87 13.05 -19.86
CA GLN A 334 -13.76 13.52 -19.03
C GLN A 334 -12.45 13.47 -19.82
N PHE A 335 -11.58 14.44 -19.59
CA PHE A 335 -10.23 14.46 -20.15
C PHE A 335 -9.23 14.84 -19.08
N THR A 336 -8.20 14.01 -18.92
CA THR A 336 -7.10 14.24 -17.99
C THR A 336 -5.81 14.13 -18.79
N PRO A 337 -5.21 15.26 -19.19
CA PRO A 337 -3.87 15.24 -19.73
C PRO A 337 -2.98 14.74 -18.59
N LYS A 338 -2.28 13.61 -18.80
CA LYS A 338 -1.25 13.24 -17.85
C LYS A 338 -0.11 14.19 -18.18
N PRO A 339 0.30 15.10 -17.28
CA PRO A 339 1.55 15.80 -17.52
C PRO A 339 2.57 14.69 -17.76
N ILE A 340 3.23 14.73 -18.91
CA ILE A 340 4.48 14.01 -19.03
C ILE A 340 5.33 14.71 -18.00
N ALA A 341 5.38 14.16 -16.80
CA ALA A 341 6.10 14.69 -15.65
C ALA A 341 7.59 14.56 -15.95
N TYR A 342 8.04 15.32 -16.94
CA TYR A 342 9.42 15.66 -17.15
C TYR A 342 9.66 16.98 -16.43
N THR A 343 9.71 16.90 -15.11
CA THR A 343 10.97 17.28 -14.45
C THR A 343 11.46 16.05 -13.67
N PRO A 344 12.48 15.36 -14.20
CA PRO A 344 12.91 14.06 -13.73
C PRO A 344 13.82 14.32 -12.56
N GLU A 345 13.45 13.91 -11.36
CA GLU A 345 14.46 13.73 -10.31
C GLU A 345 13.95 13.06 -9.05
N LEU A 346 12.64 12.92 -8.79
CA LEU A 346 12.17 12.34 -7.51
C LEU A 346 10.80 11.65 -7.64
N VAL A 347 10.77 10.35 -7.36
CA VAL A 347 9.58 9.53 -7.14
C VAL A 347 9.51 9.15 -5.67
N ARG A 348 8.33 9.26 -5.06
CA ARG A 348 8.11 8.89 -3.66
C ARG A 348 7.28 7.61 -3.56
N GLY A 349 7.73 6.71 -2.71
CA GLY A 349 7.02 5.52 -2.23
C GLY A 349 7.10 5.43 -0.71
N LEU A 350 6.87 4.23 -0.18
CA LEU A 350 7.01 3.91 1.23
C LEU A 350 8.45 3.48 1.54
N ALA A 351 9.04 4.07 2.57
CA ALA A 351 10.30 3.66 3.17
C ALA A 351 10.19 2.22 3.69
N ALA A 352 10.74 1.26 2.96
CA ALA A 352 10.62 -0.17 3.25
C ALA A 352 11.86 -0.76 3.90
N ALA A 353 13.07 -0.34 3.52
CA ALA A 353 14.31 -0.72 4.18
C ALA A 353 15.26 0.47 4.13
N GLY A 354 15.85 0.82 5.27
CA GLY A 354 16.71 2.01 5.39
C GLY A 354 17.99 1.92 4.55
N GLY A 355 18.63 3.07 4.35
CA GLY A 355 19.90 3.18 3.62
C GLY A 355 19.78 4.02 2.35
N ARG A 356 20.95 4.37 1.78
CA ARG A 356 21.05 5.13 0.53
C ARG A 356 22.01 4.44 -0.41
N VAL A 357 21.64 4.32 -1.68
CA VAL A 357 22.53 3.76 -2.69
C VAL A 357 22.32 4.45 -4.03
N ILE A 358 23.42 4.63 -4.75
CA ILE A 358 23.44 5.12 -6.12
C ILE A 358 23.93 3.98 -7.00
N ALA A 359 23.08 3.52 -7.92
CA ALA A 359 23.43 2.45 -8.83
C ALA A 359 22.57 2.50 -10.10
N PRO A 360 23.01 1.81 -11.18
CA PRO A 360 22.20 1.67 -12.38
C PRO A 360 20.91 0.90 -12.08
N ALA A 361 19.79 1.36 -12.60
CA ALA A 361 18.51 0.69 -12.51
C ALA A 361 18.48 -0.57 -13.39
N GLN A 362 17.66 -1.54 -13.00
CA GLN A 362 17.29 -2.67 -13.83
C GLN A 362 15.80 -2.91 -13.67
N VAL A 363 15.05 -2.68 -14.73
CA VAL A 363 13.58 -2.71 -14.72
C VAL A 363 13.08 -4.05 -15.26
N ILE A 364 12.24 -4.74 -14.49
CA ILE A 364 11.64 -6.04 -14.83
C ILE A 364 10.12 -5.95 -14.69
N VAL A 365 9.40 -6.03 -15.81
CA VAL A 365 7.94 -5.76 -15.90
C VAL A 365 7.11 -7.00 -16.26
N ASP A 366 7.74 -8.10 -16.70
CA ASP A 366 7.03 -9.26 -17.27
C ASP A 366 7.37 -10.59 -16.58
N LYS A 367 6.38 -11.46 -16.39
CA LYS A 367 6.52 -12.78 -15.73
C LYS A 367 7.22 -13.82 -16.61
N GLN A 368 7.42 -13.54 -17.91
CA GLN A 368 7.95 -14.48 -18.89
C GLN A 368 9.37 -14.18 -19.41
N HIS A 369 10.01 -13.09 -18.96
CA HIS A 369 11.37 -12.76 -19.39
C HIS A 369 12.43 -13.21 -18.36
N ASN A 370 13.36 -14.06 -18.83
CA ASN A 370 14.52 -14.66 -18.17
C ASN A 370 14.89 -14.14 -16.76
N LEU A 371 14.65 -15.00 -15.76
CA LEU A 371 15.15 -14.89 -14.39
C LEU A 371 16.70 -14.96 -14.29
N GLU A 372 17.41 -15.28 -15.38
CA GLU A 372 18.89 -15.40 -15.43
C GLU A 372 19.64 -14.04 -15.47
N ALA A 373 18.94 -12.91 -15.41
CA ALA A 373 19.51 -11.63 -15.86
C ALA A 373 19.67 -10.53 -14.79
N ILE A 374 19.51 -10.76 -13.48
CA ILE A 374 19.81 -9.69 -12.50
C ILE A 374 21.32 -9.45 -12.46
N ILE A 375 21.74 -8.25 -12.88
CA ILE A 375 23.16 -7.88 -12.96
C ILE A 375 23.60 -7.40 -11.56
N PRO A 376 24.70 -7.95 -11.01
CA PRO A 376 25.23 -7.51 -9.73
C PRO A 376 25.45 -6.00 -9.63
N GLY A 377 25.09 -5.42 -8.49
CA GLY A 377 25.28 -4.02 -8.16
C GLY A 377 24.26 -3.06 -8.78
N ARG A 378 23.14 -3.56 -9.32
CA ARG A 378 22.04 -2.72 -9.87
C ARG A 378 20.87 -2.59 -8.91
N ILE A 379 20.14 -1.48 -9.02
CA ILE A 379 18.87 -1.29 -8.29
C ILE A 379 17.76 -1.96 -9.09
N LEU A 380 17.13 -2.97 -8.50
CA LEU A 380 16.04 -3.68 -9.13
C LEU A 380 14.75 -2.85 -9.04
N ILE A 381 14.09 -2.67 -10.18
CA ILE A 381 12.80 -1.98 -10.28
C ILE A 381 11.78 -2.95 -10.87
N THR A 382 10.67 -3.20 -10.16
CA THR A 382 9.64 -4.12 -10.65
C THR A 382 8.24 -3.77 -10.13
N GLN A 383 7.20 -4.42 -10.66
CA GLN A 383 5.84 -4.24 -10.15
C GLN A 383 5.68 -4.85 -8.76
N MET A 384 6.20 -6.06 -8.55
CA MET A 384 6.16 -6.79 -7.29
C MET A 384 7.29 -7.82 -7.25
N VAL A 385 7.83 -8.07 -6.06
CA VAL A 385 8.78 -9.15 -5.83
C VAL A 385 8.01 -10.39 -5.40
N THR A 386 8.20 -11.51 -6.09
CA THR A 386 7.76 -12.83 -5.65
C THR A 386 8.88 -13.55 -4.87
N PRO A 387 8.56 -14.51 -3.98
CA PRO A 387 9.55 -15.26 -3.20
C PRO A 387 10.62 -15.94 -4.06
N ASP A 388 10.23 -16.29 -5.28
CA ASP A 388 10.99 -16.79 -6.41
C ASP A 388 12.31 -16.04 -6.68
N TRP A 389 12.39 -14.76 -6.32
CA TRP A 389 13.51 -13.88 -6.70
C TRP A 389 14.60 -13.78 -5.63
N ILE A 390 14.44 -14.40 -4.46
CA ILE A 390 15.35 -14.24 -3.31
C ILE A 390 16.84 -14.45 -3.67
N PRO A 391 17.26 -15.50 -4.40
CA PRO A 391 18.68 -15.69 -4.76
C PRO A 391 19.23 -14.56 -5.64
N LEU A 392 18.39 -14.00 -6.50
CA LEU A 392 18.75 -12.94 -7.44
C LEU A 392 18.84 -11.57 -6.75
N LEU A 393 18.02 -11.34 -5.73
CA LEU A 393 17.98 -10.08 -4.96
C LEU A 393 19.26 -9.83 -4.16
N ARG A 394 20.01 -10.87 -3.77
CA ARG A 394 21.32 -10.73 -3.09
C ARG A 394 22.32 -9.89 -3.88
N GLN A 395 22.22 -9.95 -5.21
CA GLN A 395 23.14 -9.25 -6.10
C GLN A 395 22.66 -7.82 -6.39
N ALA A 396 21.45 -7.45 -5.98
CA ALA A 396 20.92 -6.11 -6.16
C ALA A 396 21.55 -5.14 -5.15
N ALA A 397 21.83 -3.92 -5.62
CA ALA A 397 22.25 -2.81 -4.76
C ALA A 397 21.08 -2.21 -3.96
N GLY A 398 19.86 -2.41 -4.42
CA GLY A 398 18.64 -1.88 -3.82
C GLY A 398 17.38 -2.36 -4.54
N ILE A 399 16.21 -2.20 -3.91
CA ILE A 399 14.93 -2.71 -4.45
C ILE A 399 13.89 -1.59 -4.50
N VAL A 400 13.23 -1.44 -5.64
CA VAL A 400 12.09 -0.53 -5.80
C VAL A 400 10.91 -1.29 -6.40
N THR A 401 9.75 -1.22 -5.75
CA THR A 401 8.53 -1.87 -6.25
C THR A 401 7.36 -0.90 -6.40
N GLU A 402 6.54 -1.10 -7.43
CA GLU A 402 5.29 -0.32 -7.60
C GLU A 402 4.20 -0.76 -6.62
N ARG A 403 4.23 -2.01 -6.19
CA ARG A 403 3.25 -2.61 -5.27
C ARG A 403 3.95 -3.20 -4.05
N GLY A 404 3.19 -3.35 -2.97
CA GLY A 404 3.66 -3.88 -1.69
C GLY A 404 3.71 -2.80 -0.60
N GLY A 405 3.47 -3.22 0.65
CA GLY A 405 3.60 -2.38 1.84
C GLY A 405 4.93 -2.56 2.56
N ILE A 406 5.12 -1.82 3.66
CA ILE A 406 6.31 -1.90 4.53
C ILE A 406 6.57 -3.30 5.12
N THR A 407 5.54 -4.15 5.19
CA THR A 407 5.60 -5.55 5.63
C THR A 407 5.60 -6.56 4.46
N SER A 408 5.76 -6.12 3.21
CA SER A 408 5.76 -6.99 2.03
C SER A 408 7.06 -7.79 1.91
N HIS A 409 7.06 -8.84 1.07
CA HIS A 409 8.26 -9.65 0.78
C HIS A 409 9.44 -8.80 0.31
N ALA A 410 9.23 -7.87 -0.61
CA ALA A 410 10.26 -6.93 -1.05
C ALA A 410 10.88 -6.18 0.14
N ALA A 411 10.03 -5.67 1.05
CA ALA A 411 10.47 -4.90 2.20
C ALA A 411 11.15 -5.76 3.27
N ILE A 412 10.72 -7.00 3.46
CA ILE A 412 11.34 -7.92 4.43
C ILE A 412 12.71 -8.34 3.89
N ILE A 413 12.77 -8.85 2.66
CA ILE A 413 14.01 -9.33 2.04
C ILE A 413 15.04 -8.20 1.94
N ALA A 414 14.63 -6.99 1.55
CA ALA A 414 15.53 -5.85 1.49
C ALA A 414 16.20 -5.55 2.84
N ARG A 415 15.42 -5.54 3.94
CA ARG A 415 15.97 -5.35 5.29
C ARG A 415 16.91 -6.48 5.69
N GLU A 416 16.58 -7.73 5.36
CA GLU A 416 17.41 -8.89 5.65
C GLU A 416 18.74 -8.88 4.88
N LEU A 417 18.71 -8.41 3.64
CA LEU A 417 19.88 -8.22 2.78
C LEU A 417 20.67 -6.94 3.13
N GLY A 418 20.15 -6.09 4.03
CA GLY A 418 20.75 -4.81 4.36
C GLY A 418 20.79 -3.82 3.20
N ILE A 419 19.93 -3.99 2.19
CA ILE A 419 19.87 -3.10 1.02
C ILE A 419 18.67 -2.15 1.13
N PRO A 420 18.81 -0.89 0.70
CA PRO A 420 17.72 0.06 0.74
C PRO A 420 16.55 -0.35 -0.16
N ALA A 421 15.33 -0.12 0.32
CA ALA A 421 14.13 -0.39 -0.45
C ALA A 421 13.04 0.66 -0.32
N VAL A 422 12.41 0.94 -1.47
CA VAL A 422 11.24 1.80 -1.59
C VAL A 422 10.13 0.99 -2.25
N VAL A 423 9.06 0.72 -1.52
CA VAL A 423 7.89 -0.02 -2.05
C VAL A 423 6.75 0.96 -2.34
N HIS A 424 5.77 0.58 -3.14
CA HIS A 424 4.68 1.48 -3.53
C HIS A 424 5.13 2.74 -4.31
N ALA A 425 6.27 2.69 -4.99
CA ALA A 425 6.72 3.76 -5.90
C ALA A 425 5.95 3.66 -7.22
N THR A 426 4.72 4.16 -7.23
CA THR A 426 3.78 3.95 -8.36
C THR A 426 4.33 4.56 -9.66
N GLY A 427 4.27 3.80 -10.76
CA GLY A 427 4.72 4.25 -12.08
C GLY A 427 6.23 4.21 -12.29
N ILE A 428 7.02 3.81 -11.28
CA ILE A 428 8.48 3.81 -11.35
C ILE A 428 9.03 2.88 -12.45
N THR A 429 8.32 1.80 -12.79
CA THR A 429 8.74 0.89 -13.88
C THR A 429 8.61 1.52 -15.26
N GLN A 430 7.80 2.57 -15.38
CA GLN A 430 7.62 3.33 -16.61
C GLN A 430 8.50 4.60 -16.65
N LEU A 431 8.96 5.06 -15.48
CA LEU A 431 9.71 6.33 -15.33
C LEU A 431 11.23 6.16 -15.43
N ILE A 432 11.74 4.96 -15.16
CA ILE A 432 13.17 4.66 -15.14
C ILE A 432 13.45 3.56 -16.15
N ASP A 433 14.44 3.78 -17.01
CA ASP A 433 14.91 2.78 -17.96
C ASP A 433 16.03 1.93 -17.35
N SER A 434 16.15 0.68 -17.80
CA SER A 434 17.27 -0.19 -17.41
C SER A 434 18.62 0.43 -17.82
N GLY A 435 19.53 0.56 -16.86
CA GLY A 435 20.86 1.14 -17.04
C GLY A 435 20.99 2.59 -16.58
N GLU A 436 19.89 3.25 -16.20
CA GLU A 436 19.92 4.63 -15.72
C GLU A 436 20.45 4.73 -14.29
N LEU A 437 21.33 5.69 -14.01
CA LEU A 437 21.86 5.89 -12.67
C LEU A 437 20.80 6.55 -11.77
N ILE A 438 20.43 5.88 -10.69
CA ILE A 438 19.40 6.34 -9.76
C ILE A 438 19.92 6.29 -8.33
N LEU A 439 19.52 7.25 -7.53
CA LEU A 439 19.70 7.29 -6.08
C LEU A 439 18.41 6.78 -5.44
N ILE A 440 18.49 5.82 -4.53
CA ILE A 440 17.36 5.49 -3.66
C ILE A 440 17.71 5.85 -2.23
N ASP A 441 16.75 6.43 -1.52
CA ASP A 441 16.76 6.65 -0.07
C ASP A 441 15.61 5.84 0.53
N GLY A 442 15.95 4.65 0.99
CA GLY A 442 15.00 3.73 1.59
C GLY A 442 14.56 4.13 3.00
N SER A 443 15.20 5.13 3.61
CA SER A 443 14.78 5.73 4.89
C SER A 443 13.69 6.79 4.70
N GLN A 444 13.72 7.54 3.58
CA GLN A 444 12.73 8.56 3.25
C GLN A 444 11.66 8.08 2.24
N GLY A 445 11.86 6.90 1.64
CA GLY A 445 10.95 6.38 0.61
C GLY A 445 11.12 7.12 -0.71
N GLU A 446 12.32 7.58 -1.04
CA GLU A 446 12.59 8.45 -2.20
C GLU A 446 13.44 7.74 -3.26
N VAL A 447 13.11 7.92 -4.53
CA VAL A 447 13.85 7.39 -5.69
C VAL A 447 14.14 8.54 -6.63
N ARG A 448 15.41 8.83 -6.88
CA ARG A 448 15.86 9.98 -7.65
C ARG A 448 16.66 9.58 -8.88
N LYS A 449 16.39 10.22 -10.02
CA LYS A 449 17.16 10.03 -11.26
C LYS A 449 18.31 11.02 -11.30
N LEU A 450 19.54 10.55 -11.50
CA LEU A 450 20.73 11.40 -11.57
C LEU A 450 21.03 11.77 -13.03
N LYS A 451 21.42 13.02 -13.30
CA LYS A 451 21.77 13.48 -14.65
C LYS A 451 23.25 13.27 -14.94
N ARG A 452 23.58 12.95 -16.20
CA ARG A 452 24.94 12.72 -16.72
C ARG A 452 25.98 13.81 -16.40
N LYS A 453 25.56 15.05 -16.11
CA LYS A 453 26.46 16.17 -15.72
C LYS A 453 26.86 16.18 -14.24
N GLU A 454 26.20 15.41 -13.39
CA GLU A 454 26.60 15.16 -12.00
C GLU A 454 27.58 13.99 -11.90
N GLU A 455 27.64 13.12 -12.92
CA GLU A 455 28.59 12.00 -13.02
C GLU A 455 30.06 12.46 -12.92
N GLU A 456 30.41 13.63 -13.46
CA GLU A 456 31.79 14.14 -13.42
C GLU A 456 32.11 14.95 -12.15
N LYS A 457 31.12 15.58 -11.51
CA LYS A 457 31.34 16.33 -10.26
C LYS A 457 31.38 15.42 -9.03
N GLN A 458 30.51 14.41 -8.97
CA GLN A 458 30.49 13.45 -7.86
C GLN A 458 31.56 12.36 -8.01
N GLN A 459 31.88 11.86 -9.22
CA GLN A 459 33.00 10.91 -9.34
C GLN A 459 34.37 11.54 -9.02
N THR A 460 34.53 12.86 -9.18
CA THR A 460 35.79 13.55 -8.83
C THR A 460 35.87 13.91 -7.34
N GLN A 461 34.74 14.00 -6.62
CA GLN A 461 34.69 14.20 -5.16
C GLN A 461 34.56 12.89 -4.36
N GLU A 462 34.03 11.81 -4.94
CA GLU A 462 33.78 10.53 -4.25
C GLU A 462 34.85 9.45 -4.54
N LYS A 463 35.66 9.58 -5.61
CA LYS A 463 36.82 8.69 -5.83
C LYS A 463 37.97 8.92 -4.84
N THR A 464 37.83 9.88 -3.93
CA THR A 464 38.69 10.05 -2.74
C THR A 464 37.87 10.09 -1.46
N SER A 465 36.90 9.20 -1.30
CA SER A 465 36.41 8.74 0.01
C SER A 465 35.61 7.45 -0.15
N TYR A 466 36.31 6.31 -0.36
CA TYR A 466 35.89 5.09 0.33
C TYR A 466 36.24 5.30 1.81
N SER A 467 35.38 6.04 2.47
CA SER A 467 35.22 6.03 3.91
C SER A 467 33.72 6.03 4.10
N PRO A 468 33.17 5.16 4.96
CA PRO A 468 31.76 5.28 5.32
C PRO A 468 31.60 6.73 5.76
N PHE A 469 30.77 7.51 5.05
CA PHE A 469 30.40 8.82 5.58
C PHE A 469 29.85 8.51 6.96
N PRO A 470 30.52 8.95 8.04
CA PRO A 470 29.87 8.94 9.31
C PRO A 470 28.71 9.92 9.05
N ILE A 471 27.47 9.43 9.12
CA ILE A 471 26.55 10.17 9.96
C ILE A 471 27.39 10.46 11.20
N SER A 472 27.47 11.72 11.62
CA SER A 472 28.01 12.00 12.95
C SER A 472 27.05 11.34 13.96
N PHE A 473 27.04 10.00 14.01
CA PHE A 473 26.81 9.19 15.16
C PHE A 473 27.75 9.80 16.18
N SER A 474 27.17 10.43 17.18
CA SER A 474 27.96 10.81 18.34
C SER A 474 28.67 9.52 18.77
N PRO A 475 30.01 9.45 18.80
CA PRO A 475 30.76 8.22 19.09
C PRO A 475 30.65 7.75 20.54
N ARG A 476 29.58 8.18 21.21
CA ARG A 476 29.11 7.83 22.54
C ARG A 476 27.60 8.05 22.47
N GLY A 477 26.86 7.05 22.01
CA GLY A 477 25.50 6.91 22.48
C GLY A 477 25.61 6.69 23.99
N ASP A 478 25.58 7.76 24.78
CA ASP A 478 25.33 7.60 26.19
C ASP A 478 23.98 6.91 26.27
N PHE A 479 23.98 5.64 26.66
CA PHE A 479 22.81 4.85 27.01
C PHE A 479 22.69 4.89 28.54
N PRO A 480 22.32 6.04 29.14
CA PRO A 480 22.54 6.30 30.57
C PRO A 480 21.64 5.48 31.48
N PHE A 481 20.56 4.90 30.95
CA PHE A 481 19.55 4.20 31.74
C PHE A 481 19.66 2.70 31.49
N PRO A 482 19.99 1.87 32.49
CA PRO A 482 19.92 0.42 32.34
C PRO A 482 18.47 0.00 32.09
N ILE A 483 18.26 -0.92 31.15
CA ILE A 483 16.96 -1.53 30.84
C ILE A 483 16.88 -2.94 31.41
N ALA A 484 15.70 -3.34 31.89
CA ALA A 484 15.42 -4.68 32.41
C ALA A 484 14.81 -5.61 31.35
N THR A 485 13.94 -5.08 30.50
CA THR A 485 13.42 -5.74 29.30
C THR A 485 14.56 -5.84 28.29
N LYS A 486 14.93 -7.07 27.93
CA LYS A 486 16.07 -7.31 27.03
C LYS A 486 15.76 -6.79 25.62
N LEU A 487 16.72 -6.09 25.03
CA LEU A 487 16.64 -5.62 23.65
C LEU A 487 17.42 -6.57 22.75
N LEU A 488 16.71 -7.25 21.87
CA LEU A 488 17.27 -8.23 20.95
C LEU A 488 17.18 -7.72 19.51
N VAL A 489 17.95 -8.34 18.62
CA VAL A 489 17.91 -8.05 17.17
C VAL A 489 17.42 -9.21 16.34
N ASN A 490 16.76 -8.88 15.22
CA ASN A 490 16.43 -9.81 14.14
C ASN A 490 17.59 -9.81 13.13
N LEU A 491 18.14 -10.99 12.82
CA LEU A 491 19.21 -11.17 11.85
C LEU A 491 18.89 -12.31 10.89
N SER A 492 19.44 -12.22 9.67
CA SER A 492 19.35 -13.29 8.67
C SER A 492 20.69 -13.59 8.00
N GLN A 493 21.69 -12.71 8.14
CA GLN A 493 22.95 -12.78 7.40
C GLN A 493 24.16 -12.32 8.23
N LEU A 494 25.33 -12.81 7.86
CA LEU A 494 26.59 -12.55 8.56
C LEU A 494 27.01 -11.09 8.51
N GLN A 495 26.73 -10.40 7.40
CA GLN A 495 27.10 -8.99 7.19
C GLN A 495 26.44 -8.08 8.24
N SER A 496 25.29 -8.46 8.77
CA SER A 496 24.58 -7.71 9.82
C SER A 496 25.29 -7.75 11.17
N LEU A 497 26.22 -8.69 11.40
CA LEU A 497 26.98 -8.77 12.66
C LEU A 497 27.90 -7.56 12.88
N GLU A 498 28.43 -6.98 11.81
CA GLU A 498 29.30 -5.80 11.91
C GLU A 498 28.54 -4.57 12.43
N GLN A 499 27.26 -4.46 12.07
CA GLN A 499 26.40 -3.32 12.41
C GLN A 499 25.97 -3.32 13.89
N ILE A 500 25.97 -4.48 14.56
CA ILE A 500 25.48 -4.61 15.94
C ILE A 500 26.59 -4.51 16.99
N ALA A 501 27.86 -4.47 16.58
CA ALA A 501 29.00 -4.47 17.50
C ALA A 501 28.99 -3.27 18.46
N GLU A 502 28.50 -2.11 18.00
CA GLU A 502 28.44 -0.86 18.77
C GLU A 502 27.05 -0.58 19.38
N LEU A 503 26.06 -1.46 19.16
CA LEU A 503 24.68 -1.25 19.57
C LEU A 503 24.37 -1.91 20.94
N PRO A 504 23.43 -1.35 21.73
CA PRO A 504 23.06 -1.84 23.06
C PRO A 504 22.11 -3.05 22.96
N VAL A 505 22.62 -4.17 22.44
CA VAL A 505 21.83 -5.39 22.20
C VAL A 505 22.23 -6.52 23.14
N ASP A 506 21.24 -7.22 23.68
CA ASP A 506 21.41 -8.34 24.63
C ASP A 506 21.58 -9.69 23.94
N GLY A 507 21.40 -9.74 22.61
CA GLY A 507 21.48 -10.95 21.80
C GLY A 507 20.60 -10.89 20.55
N VAL A 508 20.32 -12.05 19.98
CA VAL A 508 19.51 -12.20 18.76
C VAL A 508 18.20 -12.90 19.12
N GLY A 509 17.09 -12.21 18.92
CA GLY A 509 15.75 -12.72 19.24
C GLY A 509 15.10 -13.45 18.08
N LEU A 510 15.67 -13.31 16.88
CA LEU A 510 15.25 -14.04 15.70
C LEU A 510 16.42 -14.12 14.70
N LEU A 511 17.08 -15.27 14.64
CA LEU A 511 18.00 -15.63 13.56
C LEU A 511 17.24 -16.50 12.55
N ARG A 512 16.96 -15.94 11.36
CA ARG A 512 16.17 -16.60 10.32
C ARG A 512 17.03 -17.53 9.48
N SER A 513 16.61 -18.79 9.34
CA SER A 513 17.38 -19.79 8.61
C SER A 513 17.22 -19.73 7.09
N GLU A 514 16.19 -19.06 6.58
CA GLU A 514 15.82 -19.10 5.16
C GLU A 514 16.95 -18.66 4.23
N LEU A 515 17.58 -17.50 4.47
CA LEU A 515 18.65 -17.03 3.59
C LEU A 515 19.93 -17.88 3.71
N MET A 516 20.25 -18.36 4.92
CA MET A 516 21.37 -19.28 5.15
C MET A 516 21.15 -20.61 4.43
N MET A 517 19.93 -21.16 4.49
CA MET A 517 19.57 -22.40 3.81
C MET A 517 19.67 -22.26 2.28
N LEU A 518 19.27 -21.12 1.71
CA LEU A 518 19.46 -20.88 0.27
C LEU A 518 20.94 -20.88 -0.15
N ASP A 519 21.84 -20.34 0.69
CA ASP A 519 23.29 -20.37 0.40
C ASP A 519 23.85 -21.78 0.45
N VAL A 520 23.43 -22.55 1.45
CA VAL A 520 23.91 -23.91 1.68
C VAL A 520 23.45 -24.87 0.57
N LEU A 521 22.23 -24.69 0.06
CA LEU A 521 21.58 -25.62 -0.86
C LEU A 521 21.98 -25.46 -2.33
N GLU A 522 22.65 -24.37 -2.73
CA GLU A 522 23.04 -24.09 -4.12
C GLU A 522 21.87 -24.27 -5.12
N ASN A 523 20.68 -23.78 -4.78
CA ASN A 523 19.44 -23.91 -5.56
C ASN A 523 18.94 -25.35 -5.80
N LYS A 524 19.31 -26.31 -4.95
CA LYS A 524 18.80 -27.70 -5.02
C LYS A 524 17.94 -28.05 -3.81
N HIS A 525 16.96 -28.92 -4.01
CA HIS A 525 16.08 -29.34 -2.93
C HIS A 525 16.85 -30.16 -1.87
N PRO A 526 16.60 -29.99 -0.56
CA PRO A 526 17.32 -30.75 0.49
C PRO A 526 17.26 -32.27 0.29
N GLN A 527 16.12 -32.79 -0.18
CA GLN A 527 15.98 -34.22 -0.49
C GLN A 527 16.93 -34.70 -1.58
N GLU A 528 17.23 -33.88 -2.60
CA GLU A 528 18.17 -34.27 -3.67
C GLU A 528 19.57 -34.47 -3.10
N TRP A 529 20.01 -33.58 -2.22
CA TRP A 529 21.31 -33.71 -1.53
C TRP A 529 21.37 -34.98 -0.68
N VAL A 530 20.30 -35.29 0.05
CA VAL A 530 20.23 -36.48 0.91
C VAL A 530 20.19 -37.76 0.06
N GLN A 531 19.43 -37.79 -1.03
CA GLN A 531 19.38 -38.91 -1.97
C GLN A 531 20.73 -39.16 -2.66
N GLN A 532 21.51 -38.09 -2.91
CA GLN A 532 22.88 -38.18 -3.43
C GLN A 532 23.92 -38.59 -2.37
N GLY A 533 23.50 -38.87 -1.12
CA GLY A 533 24.40 -39.24 -0.03
C GLY A 533 25.23 -38.07 0.53
N ARG A 534 24.89 -36.82 0.19
CA ARG A 534 25.64 -35.61 0.57
C ARG A 534 25.05 -34.90 1.81
N LYS A 535 24.32 -35.63 2.66
CA LYS A 535 23.71 -35.08 3.89
C LYS A 535 24.75 -34.45 4.83
N GLN A 536 25.89 -35.12 5.05
CA GLN A 536 26.94 -34.59 5.94
C GLN A 536 27.55 -33.29 5.41
N GLU A 537 27.82 -33.19 4.11
CA GLU A 537 28.34 -31.95 3.51
C GLU A 537 27.38 -30.77 3.71
N LEU A 538 26.08 -31.02 3.57
CA LEU A 538 25.05 -30.01 3.77
C LEU A 538 24.98 -29.56 5.24
N VAL A 539 25.07 -30.50 6.17
CA VAL A 539 25.16 -30.22 7.62
C VAL A 539 26.40 -29.40 7.95
N GLU A 540 27.57 -29.74 7.39
CA GLU A 540 28.82 -28.99 7.60
C GLU A 540 28.72 -27.56 7.07
N ARG A 541 28.16 -27.38 5.88
CA ARG A 541 27.94 -26.05 5.28
C ARG A 541 27.00 -25.19 6.13
N LEU A 542 25.88 -25.74 6.61
CA LEU A 542 24.97 -25.02 7.48
C LEU A 542 25.62 -24.67 8.82
N THR A 543 26.38 -25.60 9.39
CA THR A 543 27.16 -25.38 10.62
C THR A 543 28.15 -24.22 10.45
N GLN A 544 28.85 -24.15 9.31
CA GLN A 544 29.77 -23.06 8.98
C GLN A 544 29.07 -21.69 8.84
N GLN A 545 27.79 -21.65 8.48
CA GLN A 545 27.01 -20.41 8.46
C GLN A 545 26.58 -19.97 9.86
N ILE A 546 26.28 -20.91 10.78
CA ILE A 546 25.79 -20.60 12.13
C ILE A 546 26.93 -20.23 13.10
N ILE A 547 28.09 -20.91 13.01
CA ILE A 547 29.23 -20.72 13.93
C ILE A 547 29.65 -19.24 14.07
N PRO A 548 29.79 -18.44 12.99
CA PRO A 548 30.25 -17.07 13.14
C PRO A 548 29.28 -16.20 13.96
N PHE A 549 27.97 -16.42 13.86
CA PHE A 549 27.00 -15.76 14.75
C PHE A 549 27.22 -16.18 16.20
N ALA A 550 27.30 -17.49 16.44
CA ALA A 550 27.47 -18.05 17.77
C ALA A 550 28.76 -17.53 18.45
N ALA A 551 29.86 -17.51 17.70
CA ALA A 551 31.17 -17.06 18.16
C ALA A 551 31.22 -15.55 18.44
N THR A 552 30.65 -14.73 17.55
CA THR A 552 30.68 -13.27 17.68
C THR A 552 29.84 -12.78 18.85
N LEU A 553 28.72 -13.45 19.10
CA LEU A 553 27.76 -13.02 20.12
C LEU A 553 27.96 -13.68 21.47
N ALA A 554 28.78 -14.73 21.60
CA ALA A 554 28.98 -15.41 22.87
C ALA A 554 29.42 -14.42 23.98
N PRO A 555 28.79 -14.43 25.17
CA PRO A 555 27.78 -15.38 25.68
C PRO A 555 26.31 -14.97 25.44
N ARG A 556 26.02 -13.93 24.66
CA ARG A 556 24.66 -13.47 24.33
C ARG A 556 23.90 -14.57 23.58
N SER A 557 22.63 -14.73 23.95
CA SER A 557 21.76 -15.78 23.40
C SER A 557 21.32 -15.47 21.98
N ILE A 558 21.16 -16.51 21.17
CA ILE A 558 20.67 -16.46 19.79
C ILE A 558 19.48 -17.40 19.67
N LEU A 559 18.30 -16.89 19.31
CA LEU A 559 17.14 -17.70 18.96
C LEU A 559 17.18 -18.02 17.46
N TYR A 560 17.68 -19.19 17.09
CA TYR A 560 17.63 -19.72 15.74
C TYR A 560 16.24 -20.25 15.43
N ARG A 561 15.55 -19.66 14.45
CA ARG A 561 14.26 -20.15 13.97
C ARG A 561 14.50 -21.16 12.85
N SER A 562 13.94 -22.36 13.00
CA SER A 562 14.00 -23.36 11.91
C SER A 562 13.23 -22.90 10.67
N SER A 563 13.47 -23.54 9.53
CA SER A 563 12.95 -23.08 8.24
C SER A 563 11.41 -22.99 8.21
N ASP A 564 10.89 -21.83 7.83
CA ASP A 564 9.48 -21.54 7.64
C ASP A 564 9.12 -21.26 6.16
N TRP A 565 9.83 -21.92 5.25
CA TRP A 565 9.51 -21.87 3.81
C TRP A 565 8.14 -22.46 3.50
N ARG A 566 7.44 -21.83 2.56
CA ARG A 566 6.14 -22.30 2.05
C ARG A 566 6.38 -23.13 0.79
N SER A 567 5.33 -23.76 0.29
CA SER A 567 5.41 -24.65 -0.87
C SER A 567 6.03 -23.98 -2.11
N PRO A 568 5.71 -22.71 -2.46
CA PRO A 568 6.36 -22.04 -3.59
C PRO A 568 7.87 -21.89 -3.44
N GLU A 569 8.39 -21.56 -2.26
CA GLU A 569 9.83 -21.38 -2.02
C GLU A 569 10.63 -22.66 -2.29
N PHE A 570 10.06 -23.84 -2.00
CA PHE A 570 10.70 -25.13 -2.32
C PHE A 570 10.61 -25.49 -3.81
N GLN A 571 9.60 -25.01 -4.55
CA GLN A 571 9.48 -25.26 -6.00
C GLN A 571 10.64 -24.63 -6.78
N PHE A 572 11.27 -23.57 -6.27
CA PHE A 572 12.47 -22.96 -6.86
C PHE A 572 13.72 -23.82 -6.76
N LEU A 573 13.74 -24.79 -5.85
CA LEU A 573 14.89 -25.65 -5.60
C LEU A 573 14.85 -26.96 -6.40
N ALA A 574 13.72 -27.27 -7.06
CA ALA A 574 13.55 -28.49 -7.82
C ALA A 574 13.84 -28.26 -9.31
N SER A 575 14.73 -29.08 -9.88
CA SER A 575 15.05 -29.06 -11.32
C SER A 575 13.90 -29.58 -12.21
N GLU A 576 12.89 -30.20 -11.59
CA GLU A 576 11.68 -30.70 -12.24
C GLU A 576 10.46 -30.22 -11.47
N THR A 577 9.45 -29.71 -12.18
CA THR A 577 8.14 -29.35 -11.61
C THR A 577 7.50 -30.56 -10.93
N PRO A 578 7.42 -30.62 -9.59
CA PRO A 578 6.62 -31.63 -8.94
C PRO A 578 5.16 -31.26 -9.18
N THR A 579 4.35 -32.25 -9.55
CA THR A 579 2.89 -32.20 -9.64
C THR A 579 2.25 -32.01 -8.25
N THR A 580 2.57 -30.92 -7.56
CA THR A 580 1.82 -30.50 -6.38
C THR A 580 0.69 -29.60 -6.84
N GLN A 581 -0.54 -29.95 -6.46
CA GLN A 581 -1.71 -29.12 -6.69
C GLN A 581 -1.41 -27.71 -6.19
N SER A 582 -1.63 -26.69 -7.03
CA SER A 582 -1.47 -25.29 -6.64
C SER A 582 -2.26 -25.03 -5.36
N GLU A 583 -1.55 -24.82 -4.24
CA GLU A 583 -2.19 -24.49 -2.97
C GLU A 583 -2.96 -23.18 -3.14
N VAL A 584 -4.25 -23.20 -2.83
CA VAL A 584 -5.13 -22.02 -2.99
C VAL A 584 -4.63 -20.84 -2.15
N ASN A 585 -4.03 -21.11 -0.98
CA ASN A 585 -3.48 -20.09 -0.07
C ASN A 585 -2.15 -20.58 0.57
N PRO A 586 -0.99 -20.29 -0.04
CA PRO A 586 0.32 -20.71 0.49
C PRO A 586 0.63 -20.19 1.90
N ILE A 587 0.02 -19.07 2.32
CA ILE A 587 0.23 -18.50 3.66
C ILE A 587 -0.31 -19.43 4.76
N LEU A 588 -1.42 -20.13 4.50
CA LEU A 588 -2.05 -21.06 5.45
C LEU A 588 -1.67 -22.53 5.20
N GLY A 589 -0.99 -22.79 4.09
CA GLY A 589 -0.72 -24.11 3.55
C GLY A 589 0.43 -24.85 4.24
N LEU A 590 1.16 -25.65 3.46
CA LEU A 590 2.19 -26.54 3.99
C LEU A 590 3.49 -25.77 4.32
N ARG A 591 3.63 -25.34 5.58
CA ARG A 591 4.79 -24.62 6.10
C ARG A 591 5.00 -24.86 7.60
N GLY A 592 6.14 -24.43 8.12
CA GLY A 592 6.55 -24.58 9.52
C GLY A 592 6.52 -26.03 10.00
N THR A 593 6.13 -26.24 11.26
CA THR A 593 6.10 -27.59 11.88
C THR A 593 5.27 -28.62 11.11
N LEU A 594 4.14 -28.22 10.51
CA LEU A 594 3.30 -29.13 9.71
C LEU A 594 4.07 -29.76 8.54
N ARG A 595 5.04 -29.04 7.96
CA ARG A 595 5.89 -29.59 6.90
C ARG A 595 6.77 -30.70 7.42
N TYR A 596 7.33 -30.56 8.62
CA TYR A 596 8.20 -31.58 9.21
C TYR A 596 7.47 -32.90 9.47
N LEU A 597 6.15 -32.86 9.69
CA LEU A 597 5.32 -34.06 9.82
C LEU A 597 5.21 -34.83 8.49
N GLN A 598 5.23 -34.13 7.36
CA GLN A 598 5.17 -34.76 6.03
C GLN A 598 6.55 -35.16 5.52
N ASP A 599 7.52 -34.28 5.69
CA ASP A 599 8.92 -34.49 5.32
C ASP A 599 9.86 -33.81 6.33
N PRO A 600 10.51 -34.58 7.23
CA PRO A 600 11.43 -34.06 8.21
C PRO A 600 12.84 -33.80 7.66
N THR A 601 13.12 -34.06 6.37
CA THR A 601 14.48 -34.07 5.82
C THR A 601 15.24 -32.76 6.06
N SER A 602 14.61 -31.61 5.82
CA SER A 602 15.24 -30.31 6.09
C SER A 602 15.44 -30.06 7.59
N PHE A 603 14.49 -30.47 8.42
CA PHE A 603 14.58 -30.31 9.87
C PHE A 603 15.70 -31.17 10.47
N GLU A 604 15.87 -32.41 10.02
CA GLU A 604 16.97 -33.28 10.45
C GLU A 604 18.36 -32.68 10.15
N VAL A 605 18.49 -32.01 9.01
CA VAL A 605 19.71 -31.27 8.66
C VAL A 605 19.95 -30.12 9.63
N GLU A 606 18.93 -29.30 9.88
CA GLU A 606 19.04 -28.15 10.79
C GLU A 606 19.42 -28.61 12.21
N LEU A 607 18.79 -29.67 12.71
CA LEU A 607 19.10 -30.24 14.02
C LEU A 607 20.52 -30.81 14.09
N ALA A 608 20.97 -31.52 13.06
CA ALA A 608 22.32 -32.04 13.01
C ALA A 608 23.36 -30.91 12.97
N ALA A 609 23.08 -29.82 12.25
CA ALA A 609 23.96 -28.65 12.22
C ALA A 609 24.03 -27.96 13.58
N LEU A 610 22.90 -27.76 14.25
CA LEU A 610 22.86 -27.21 15.62
C LEU A 610 23.63 -28.11 16.60
N ALA A 611 23.49 -29.43 16.51
CA ALA A 611 24.24 -30.35 17.36
C ALA A 611 25.76 -30.29 17.11
N GLN A 612 26.18 -30.08 15.86
CA GLN A 612 27.58 -29.79 15.55
C GLN A 612 28.04 -28.45 16.13
N VAL A 613 27.25 -27.37 16.03
CA VAL A 613 27.56 -26.07 16.66
C VAL A 613 27.79 -26.24 18.17
N TYR A 614 26.96 -27.05 18.83
CA TYR A 614 27.12 -27.39 20.25
C TYR A 614 28.37 -28.23 20.53
N SER A 615 28.71 -29.18 19.66
CA SER A 615 29.92 -29.99 19.83
C SER A 615 31.22 -29.19 19.64
N TYR A 616 31.16 -28.08 18.89
CA TYR A 616 32.23 -27.08 18.82
C TYR A 616 32.32 -26.16 20.07
N GLY A 617 31.41 -26.32 21.04
CA GLY A 617 31.44 -25.62 22.33
C GLY A 617 30.56 -24.36 22.39
N TYR A 618 29.81 -24.03 21.33
CA TYR A 618 28.91 -22.88 21.34
C TYR A 618 27.53 -23.27 21.89
N THR A 619 27.24 -22.82 23.11
CA THR A 619 26.01 -23.17 23.86
C THR A 619 24.97 -22.05 23.90
N ASN A 620 25.23 -20.94 23.20
CA ASN A 620 24.38 -19.76 23.19
C ASN A 620 23.33 -19.75 22.07
N VAL A 621 23.21 -20.82 21.28
CA VAL A 621 22.21 -20.94 20.19
C VAL A 621 21.03 -21.80 20.65
N GLN A 622 19.83 -21.25 20.63
CA GLN A 622 18.59 -21.91 21.00
C GLN A 622 17.73 -22.18 19.77
N LEU A 623 16.84 -23.16 19.82
CA LEU A 623 15.96 -23.50 18.69
C LEU A 623 14.55 -22.94 18.93
N MET A 624 13.98 -22.29 17.93
CA MET A 624 12.60 -21.83 17.90
C MET A 624 11.84 -22.44 16.72
N LEU A 625 10.70 -23.09 17.01
CA LEU A 625 9.84 -23.73 16.00
C LEU A 625 8.79 -22.74 15.45
N PRO A 626 8.70 -22.55 14.12
CA PRO A 626 7.72 -21.66 13.49
C PRO A 626 6.38 -22.34 13.15
N PHE A 627 5.36 -21.52 13.00
CA PHE A 627 4.03 -21.80 12.46
C PHE A 627 3.32 -23.01 13.08
N ILE A 628 3.44 -23.12 14.40
CA ILE A 628 2.95 -24.26 15.18
C ILE A 628 1.44 -24.19 15.42
N ARG A 629 0.73 -25.24 15.05
CA ARG A 629 -0.75 -25.27 15.12
C ARG A 629 -1.25 -26.07 16.30
N THR A 630 -0.61 -27.20 16.61
CA THR A 630 -1.06 -28.11 17.67
C THR A 630 0.09 -28.63 18.55
N VAL A 631 -0.26 -29.11 19.76
CA VAL A 631 0.70 -29.68 20.71
C VAL A 631 1.32 -30.99 20.18
N GLU A 632 0.60 -31.71 19.33
CA GLU A 632 1.11 -32.90 18.64
C GLU A 632 2.22 -32.55 17.66
N GLU A 633 2.09 -31.44 16.92
CA GLU A 633 3.16 -30.94 16.05
C GLU A 633 4.42 -30.61 16.87
N PHE A 634 4.26 -29.96 18.02
CA PHE A 634 5.36 -29.69 18.94
C PHE A 634 6.03 -30.97 19.42
N THR A 635 5.22 -31.91 19.92
CA THR A 635 5.70 -33.17 20.48
C THR A 635 6.43 -34.00 19.42
N PHE A 636 5.96 -33.98 18.18
CA PHE A 636 6.65 -34.59 17.05
C PHE A 636 8.04 -33.98 16.85
N CYS A 637 8.13 -32.66 16.75
CA CYS A 637 9.41 -31.97 16.53
C CYS A 637 10.36 -32.17 17.71
N ARG A 638 9.86 -32.08 18.95
CA ARG A 638 10.62 -32.29 20.18
C ARG A 638 11.31 -33.66 20.20
N ARG A 639 10.64 -34.73 19.75
CA ARG A 639 11.25 -36.07 19.66
C ARG A 639 12.49 -36.10 18.76
N TYR A 640 12.48 -35.39 17.64
CA TYR A 640 13.66 -35.29 16.77
C TYR A 640 14.78 -34.50 17.44
N VAL A 641 14.45 -33.42 18.15
CA VAL A 641 15.44 -32.63 18.93
C VAL A 641 16.10 -33.50 20.01
N GLU A 642 15.32 -34.33 20.70
CA GLU A 642 15.80 -35.30 21.70
C GLU A 642 16.67 -36.39 21.07
N GLN A 643 16.28 -36.93 19.90
CA GLN A 643 17.05 -37.97 19.20
C GLN A 643 18.45 -37.52 18.78
N VAL A 644 18.63 -36.24 18.48
CA VAL A 644 19.94 -35.67 18.12
C VAL A 644 20.76 -35.29 19.37
N GLY A 645 20.18 -35.37 20.57
CA GLY A 645 20.86 -35.14 21.85
C GLY A 645 21.00 -33.67 22.25
N LEU A 646 20.30 -32.74 21.58
CA LEU A 646 20.36 -31.31 21.92
C LEU A 646 19.80 -31.03 23.32
N THR A 647 18.75 -31.74 23.73
CA THR A 647 18.14 -31.62 25.06
C THR A 647 19.01 -32.11 26.21
N ASP A 648 20.07 -32.87 25.92
CA ASP A 648 20.99 -33.34 26.95
C ASP A 648 21.91 -32.21 27.45
N ASN A 649 22.01 -31.12 26.68
CA ASN A 649 22.75 -29.93 27.09
C ASN A 649 21.86 -29.03 27.98
N PRO A 650 22.27 -28.73 29.23
CA PRO A 650 21.46 -27.93 30.15
C PRO A 650 21.26 -26.47 29.71
N HIS A 651 22.06 -25.98 28.77
CA HIS A 651 21.96 -24.63 28.23
C HIS A 651 21.05 -24.53 26.99
N PHE A 652 20.65 -25.67 26.41
CA PHE A 652 19.76 -25.70 25.26
C PHE A 652 18.31 -25.46 25.69
N GLN A 653 17.61 -24.65 24.90
CA GLN A 653 16.22 -24.30 25.08
C GLN A 653 15.46 -24.51 23.78
N LEU A 654 14.28 -25.13 23.90
CA LEU A 654 13.33 -25.29 22.81
C LEU A 654 12.16 -24.31 22.97
N TRP A 655 12.07 -23.38 22.04
CA TRP A 655 11.08 -22.31 21.97
C TRP A 655 10.06 -22.56 20.87
N ILE A 656 8.91 -21.90 20.96
CA ILE A 656 7.92 -21.84 19.89
C ILE A 656 7.61 -20.40 19.50
N MET A 657 7.22 -20.18 18.25
CA MET A 657 6.69 -18.91 17.79
C MET A 657 5.16 -18.88 17.99
N ALA A 658 4.67 -17.96 18.83
CA ALA A 658 3.23 -17.72 19.02
C ALA A 658 2.69 -16.81 17.92
N GLU A 659 2.46 -17.42 16.76
CA GLU A 659 1.95 -16.72 15.58
C GLU A 659 0.62 -17.27 15.08
N VAL A 660 0.25 -18.49 15.47
CA VAL A 660 -1.06 -19.09 15.19
C VAL A 660 -1.99 -18.87 16.40
N PRO A 661 -3.25 -18.42 16.21
CA PRO A 661 -4.16 -18.15 17.32
C PRO A 661 -4.41 -19.32 18.28
N SER A 662 -4.21 -20.58 17.85
CA SER A 662 -4.34 -21.74 18.74
C SER A 662 -3.35 -21.70 19.91
N VAL A 663 -2.15 -21.13 19.73
CA VAL A 663 -1.14 -21.00 20.78
C VAL A 663 -1.64 -20.13 21.94
N LEU A 664 -2.46 -19.11 21.67
CA LEU A 664 -3.09 -18.27 22.69
C LEU A 664 -3.88 -19.10 23.71
N PHE A 665 -4.57 -20.14 23.23
CA PHE A 665 -5.45 -20.98 24.04
C PHE A 665 -4.73 -22.18 24.65
N LEU A 666 -3.68 -22.68 23.99
CA LEU A 666 -3.00 -23.93 24.35
C LEU A 666 -1.61 -23.72 24.96
N LEU A 667 -1.17 -22.47 25.23
CA LEU A 667 0.16 -22.21 25.79
C LEU A 667 0.47 -23.04 27.06
N PRO A 668 -0.46 -23.22 28.02
CA PRO A 668 -0.22 -24.10 29.16
C PRO A 668 0.10 -25.55 28.77
N ASP A 669 -0.59 -26.08 27.76
CA ASP A 669 -0.40 -27.44 27.26
C ASP A 669 0.94 -27.58 26.54
N TYR A 670 1.36 -26.57 25.78
CA TYR A 670 2.69 -26.50 25.18
C TYR A 670 3.81 -26.47 26.24
N VAL A 671 3.62 -25.71 27.32
CA VAL A 671 4.59 -25.67 28.44
C VAL A 671 4.68 -27.04 29.11
N GLN A 672 3.55 -27.69 29.38
CA GLN A 672 3.53 -29.06 29.91
C GLN A 672 4.22 -30.04 28.96
N ALA A 673 4.04 -29.85 27.65
CA ALA A 673 4.70 -30.65 26.62
C ALA A 673 6.21 -30.36 26.52
N GLY A 674 6.75 -29.34 27.19
CA GLY A 674 8.18 -29.05 27.32
C GLY A 674 8.68 -27.78 26.64
N VAL A 675 7.79 -26.86 26.24
CA VAL A 675 8.20 -25.53 25.74
C VAL A 675 8.87 -24.73 26.86
N GLN A 676 10.04 -24.16 26.56
CA GLN A 676 10.85 -23.39 27.51
C GLN A 676 10.82 -21.88 27.26
N GLY A 677 10.14 -21.42 26.21
CA GLY A 677 9.98 -20.00 25.90
C GLY A 677 9.10 -19.78 24.68
N VAL A 678 8.57 -18.57 24.55
CA VAL A 678 7.66 -18.21 23.46
C VAL A 678 8.05 -16.87 22.84
N SER A 679 8.01 -16.76 21.51
CA SER A 679 8.20 -15.51 20.79
C SER A 679 6.96 -15.16 19.97
N ILE A 680 6.36 -13.99 20.20
CA ILE A 680 5.16 -13.56 19.50
C ILE A 680 5.56 -13.01 18.12
N GLY A 681 5.23 -13.73 17.06
CA GLY A 681 5.43 -13.28 15.69
C GLY A 681 4.29 -12.36 15.25
N THR A 682 4.43 -11.05 15.47
CA THR A 682 3.30 -10.10 15.34
C THR A 682 2.66 -10.06 13.96
N ASN A 683 3.45 -10.38 12.93
CA ASN A 683 3.05 -10.32 11.54
C ASN A 683 1.96 -11.36 11.22
N ASP A 684 2.30 -12.65 11.30
CA ASP A 684 1.38 -13.75 11.05
C ASP A 684 0.28 -13.80 12.14
N PHE A 685 0.60 -13.42 13.38
CA PHE A 685 -0.40 -13.33 14.46
C PHE A 685 -1.51 -12.31 14.17
N THR A 686 -1.15 -11.09 13.74
CA THR A 686 -2.11 -10.07 13.33
C THR A 686 -2.90 -10.53 12.10
N GLN A 687 -2.21 -11.16 11.15
CA GLN A 687 -2.80 -11.66 9.92
C GLN A 687 -3.93 -12.67 10.20
N LEU A 688 -3.64 -13.66 11.05
CA LEU A 688 -4.58 -14.75 11.37
C LEU A 688 -5.69 -14.30 12.32
N LEU A 689 -5.39 -13.43 13.28
CA LEU A 689 -6.41 -12.90 14.20
C LEU A 689 -7.43 -11.98 13.50
N LEU A 690 -6.99 -11.22 12.50
CA LEU A 690 -7.85 -10.30 11.74
C LEU A 690 -8.39 -10.91 10.45
N ALA A 691 -7.93 -12.10 10.07
CA ALA A 691 -8.27 -12.79 8.82
C ALA A 691 -8.04 -11.93 7.56
N VAL A 692 -6.89 -11.27 7.48
CA VAL A 692 -6.51 -10.39 6.36
C VAL A 692 -5.36 -11.03 5.59
N ASP A 693 -5.33 -10.97 4.26
CA ASP A 693 -4.13 -11.29 3.48
C ASP A 693 -3.34 -10.02 3.17
N ARG A 694 -2.08 -9.94 3.62
CA ARG A 694 -1.22 -8.77 3.42
C ARG A 694 -0.65 -8.66 2.00
N GLU A 695 -0.60 -9.76 1.24
CA GLU A 695 -0.04 -9.78 -0.12
C GLU A 695 -1.07 -9.32 -1.17
N GLN A 696 -2.37 -9.41 -0.86
CA GLN A 696 -3.46 -9.14 -1.80
C GLN A 696 -4.19 -7.81 -1.57
N MET A 697 -3.80 -7.01 -0.58
CA MET A 697 -4.53 -5.79 -0.20
C MET A 697 -4.01 -4.52 -0.88
N LEU A 698 -4.91 -3.85 -1.61
CA LEU A 698 -4.75 -2.53 -2.23
C LEU A 698 -5.01 -1.34 -1.27
N SER A 699 -5.35 -1.61 0.00
CA SER A 699 -5.73 -0.58 1.00
C SER A 699 -5.06 -0.81 2.36
N ASN A 700 -4.32 0.19 2.84
CA ASN A 700 -3.50 0.21 4.08
C ASN A 700 -4.30 0.26 5.40
N SER A 701 -5.60 -0.02 5.43
CA SER A 701 -6.44 0.27 6.61
C SER A 701 -6.78 -0.92 7.53
N SER A 702 -6.57 -2.17 7.11
CA SER A 702 -7.06 -3.35 7.86
C SER A 702 -6.00 -4.10 8.69
N LEU A 703 -4.71 -3.92 8.41
CA LEU A 703 -3.63 -4.67 9.09
C LEU A 703 -2.91 -3.77 10.10
N ASN A 704 -3.47 -3.69 11.31
CA ASN A 704 -2.99 -2.83 12.36
C ASN A 704 -2.73 -3.64 13.63
N ALA A 705 -1.47 -3.77 14.04
CA ALA A 705 -1.09 -4.47 15.28
C ALA A 705 -1.65 -3.79 16.55
N ARG A 706 -2.11 -2.54 16.45
CA ARG A 706 -2.85 -1.82 17.51
C ARG A 706 -4.33 -2.17 17.57
N HIS A 707 -4.81 -3.05 16.69
CA HIS A 707 -6.21 -3.47 16.75
C HIS A 707 -6.50 -4.06 18.14
N PRO A 708 -7.59 -3.67 18.81
CA PRO A 708 -7.85 -4.10 20.19
C PRO A 708 -7.85 -5.62 20.39
N ALA A 709 -8.29 -6.38 19.39
CA ALA A 709 -8.24 -7.85 19.44
C ALA A 709 -6.81 -8.39 19.48
N VAL A 710 -5.89 -7.79 18.71
CA VAL A 710 -4.48 -8.18 18.65
C VAL A 710 -3.78 -7.80 19.96
N LEU A 711 -3.97 -6.56 20.44
CA LEU A 711 -3.39 -6.11 21.71
C LEU A 711 -3.85 -6.96 22.90
N ARG A 712 -5.14 -7.30 22.99
CA ARG A 712 -5.65 -8.19 24.05
C ARG A 712 -5.07 -9.60 23.95
N ALA A 713 -4.92 -10.13 22.75
CA ALA A 713 -4.33 -11.44 22.53
C ALA A 713 -2.83 -11.46 22.92
N ILE A 714 -2.08 -10.40 22.58
CA ILE A 714 -0.68 -10.22 23.03
C ILE A 714 -0.61 -10.14 24.56
N GLN A 715 -1.45 -9.30 25.18
CA GLN A 715 -1.52 -9.17 26.64
C GLN A 715 -1.78 -10.52 27.31
N GLN A 716 -2.72 -11.31 26.78
CA GLN A 716 -3.08 -12.61 27.32
C GLN A 716 -1.94 -13.63 27.14
N LEU A 717 -1.23 -13.64 26.01
CA LEU A 717 -0.04 -14.48 25.82
C LEU A 717 1.07 -14.15 26.82
N ILE A 718 1.37 -12.86 27.03
CA ILE A 718 2.38 -12.43 27.99
C ILE A 718 1.97 -12.84 29.41
N ALA A 719 0.70 -12.64 29.78
CA ALA A 719 0.18 -13.05 31.09
C ALA A 719 0.26 -14.57 31.29
N ALA A 720 -0.08 -15.37 30.28
CA ALA A 720 -0.01 -16.83 30.32
C ALA A 720 1.44 -17.32 30.42
N ALA A 721 2.37 -16.74 29.66
CA ALA A 721 3.80 -17.07 29.74
C ALA A 721 4.39 -16.75 31.12
N ARG A 722 4.02 -15.60 31.69
CA ARG A 722 4.41 -15.22 33.06
C ARG A 722 3.85 -16.17 34.11
N ALA A 723 2.58 -16.56 34.00
CA ALA A 723 1.97 -17.53 34.91
C ALA A 723 2.64 -18.91 34.82
N ALA A 724 3.13 -19.28 33.64
CA ALA A 724 3.89 -20.49 33.39
C ALA A 724 5.39 -20.37 33.68
N ALA A 725 5.86 -19.19 34.12
CA ALA A 725 7.27 -18.88 34.41
C ALA A 725 8.24 -19.15 33.24
N ILE A 726 7.78 -18.97 32.00
CA ILE A 726 8.62 -19.04 30.79
C ILE A 726 8.83 -17.64 30.19
N PRO A 727 10.00 -17.36 29.59
CA PRO A 727 10.25 -16.10 28.91
C PRO A 727 9.32 -15.89 27.71
N CYS A 728 8.87 -14.65 27.55
CA CYS A 728 8.05 -14.21 26.43
C CYS A 728 8.75 -13.08 25.68
N SER A 729 9.08 -13.32 24.43
CA SER A 729 9.63 -12.34 23.50
C SER A 729 8.56 -11.88 22.52
N ILE A 730 8.76 -10.72 21.90
CA ILE A 730 7.97 -10.28 20.75
C ILE A 730 8.92 -9.91 19.61
N CYS A 731 8.59 -10.38 18.40
CA CYS A 731 9.37 -10.10 17.19
C CYS A 731 8.46 -9.65 16.05
N GLY A 732 9.05 -8.97 15.06
CA GLY A 732 8.34 -8.34 13.96
C GLY A 732 8.33 -6.82 14.08
N GLN A 733 7.57 -6.17 13.21
CA GLN A 733 7.69 -4.71 13.02
C GLN A 733 6.80 -3.88 13.93
N ALA A 734 5.86 -4.51 14.65
CA ALA A 734 4.90 -3.77 15.46
C ALA A 734 5.57 -2.88 16.53
N PRO A 735 6.61 -3.32 17.29
CA PRO A 735 7.26 -2.46 18.27
C PRO A 735 7.96 -1.24 17.66
N ALA A 736 8.57 -1.40 16.48
CA ALA A 736 9.25 -0.32 15.77
C ALA A 736 8.26 0.66 15.11
N LEU A 737 7.19 0.15 14.50
CA LEU A 737 6.17 0.96 13.82
C LEU A 737 5.24 1.69 14.79
N TYR A 738 5.02 1.14 15.97
CA TYR A 738 4.12 1.67 16.99
C TYR A 738 4.82 1.73 18.36
N PRO A 739 5.69 2.72 18.59
CA PRO A 739 6.44 2.84 19.84
C PRO A 739 5.54 2.90 21.09
N GLU A 740 4.28 3.32 20.98
CA GLU A 740 3.30 3.29 22.06
C GLU A 740 2.97 1.87 22.56
N ILE A 741 3.15 0.85 21.72
CA ILE A 741 2.96 -0.55 22.13
C ILE A 741 4.06 -0.98 23.10
N ILE A 742 5.27 -0.41 22.99
CA ILE A 742 6.40 -0.75 23.89
C ILE A 742 6.04 -0.45 25.34
N ASP A 743 5.40 0.68 25.61
CA ASP A 743 4.96 1.04 26.95
C ASP A 743 4.04 -0.05 27.55
N LEU A 744 3.07 -0.55 26.76
CA LEU A 744 2.16 -1.63 27.17
C LEU A 744 2.88 -2.98 27.34
N LEU A 745 3.81 -3.31 26.44
CA LEU A 745 4.56 -4.57 26.52
C LEU A 745 5.40 -4.65 27.80
N VAL A 746 6.08 -3.56 28.14
CA VAL A 746 6.87 -3.45 29.37
C VAL A 746 5.94 -3.53 30.59
N GLU A 747 4.80 -2.82 30.59
CA GLU A 747 3.79 -2.89 31.66
C GLU A 747 3.25 -4.32 31.85
N TRP A 748 2.95 -5.05 30.77
CA TRP A 748 2.48 -6.42 30.82
C TRP A 748 3.57 -7.41 31.24
N GLY A 749 4.84 -7.00 31.22
CA GLY A 749 5.99 -7.78 31.67
C GLY A 749 6.55 -8.68 30.58
N ILE A 750 6.64 -8.19 29.34
CA ILE A 750 7.42 -8.85 28.28
C ILE A 750 8.87 -9.05 28.75
N THR A 751 9.47 -10.20 28.41
CA THR A 751 10.85 -10.50 28.79
C THR A 751 11.86 -9.85 27.85
N SER A 752 11.54 -9.80 26.56
CA SER A 752 12.41 -9.23 25.53
C SER A 752 11.64 -8.69 24.33
N ILE A 753 12.22 -7.70 23.64
CA ILE A 753 11.70 -7.13 22.40
C ILE A 753 12.78 -7.30 21.32
N SER A 754 12.43 -7.90 20.19
CA SER A 754 13.34 -8.14 19.08
C SER A 754 12.98 -7.30 17.86
N VAL A 755 13.89 -6.40 17.44
CA VAL A 755 13.69 -5.45 16.33
C VAL A 755 14.77 -5.57 15.27
N ASP A 756 14.58 -4.94 14.13
CA ASP A 756 15.61 -4.88 13.09
C ASP A 756 16.75 -3.94 13.55
N VAL A 757 17.96 -4.15 13.04
CA VAL A 757 19.19 -3.45 13.49
C VAL A 757 19.04 -1.92 13.50
N HIS A 758 18.33 -1.37 12.52
CA HIS A 758 18.12 0.07 12.36
C HIS A 758 17.20 0.68 13.44
N ASP A 759 16.37 -0.13 14.09
CA ASP A 759 15.37 0.32 15.06
C ASP A 759 15.84 0.19 16.52
N VAL A 760 17.05 -0.33 16.75
CA VAL A 760 17.59 -0.65 18.08
C VAL A 760 17.63 0.58 18.99
N GLU A 761 18.24 1.69 18.55
CA GLU A 761 18.40 2.88 19.40
C GLU A 761 17.05 3.49 19.81
N VAL A 762 16.12 3.60 18.85
CA VAL A 762 14.77 4.14 19.10
C VAL A 762 14.02 3.25 20.07
N THR A 763 14.12 1.93 19.89
CA THR A 763 13.50 0.94 20.78
C THR A 763 14.10 0.97 22.17
N TYR A 764 15.43 1.11 22.28
CA TYR A 764 16.13 1.25 23.56
C TYR A 764 15.58 2.42 24.38
N GLN A 765 15.48 3.60 23.76
CA GLN A 765 14.95 4.80 24.41
C GLN A 765 13.49 4.61 24.84
N ALA A 766 12.68 3.94 24.01
CA ALA A 766 11.28 3.65 24.33
C ALA A 766 11.16 2.69 25.54
N ILE A 767 11.95 1.62 25.59
CA ILE A 767 11.99 0.69 26.73
C ILE A 767 12.42 1.42 28.00
N ALA A 768 13.55 2.15 27.96
CA ALA A 768 14.07 2.89 29.10
C ALA A 768 13.04 3.88 29.66
N ARG A 769 12.33 4.60 28.77
CA ARG A 769 11.24 5.51 29.14
C ARG A 769 10.07 4.78 29.80
N ALA A 770 9.64 3.65 29.25
CA ALA A 770 8.54 2.86 29.78
C ALA A 770 8.84 2.33 31.19
N GLU A 771 10.03 1.77 31.39
CA GLU A 771 10.48 1.27 32.70
C GLU A 771 10.62 2.39 33.73
N GLN A 772 11.22 3.52 33.34
CA GLN A 772 11.36 4.68 34.23
C GLN A 772 9.98 5.19 34.68
N ARG A 773 9.00 5.20 33.78
CA ARG A 773 7.63 5.59 34.10
C ARG A 773 7.00 4.64 35.13
N LEU A 774 7.14 3.32 34.96
CA LEU A 774 6.64 2.33 35.93
C LEU A 774 7.29 2.50 37.31
N LEU A 775 8.60 2.75 37.37
CA LEU A 775 9.30 3.01 38.63
C LEU A 775 8.79 4.29 39.31
N LEU A 776 8.58 5.37 38.56
CA LEU A 776 8.04 6.63 39.09
C LEU A 776 6.60 6.48 39.57
N GLU A 777 5.76 5.73 38.85
CA GLU A 777 4.38 5.44 39.24
C GLU A 777 4.33 4.61 40.54
N ALA A 778 5.15 3.55 40.64
CA ALA A 778 5.27 2.76 41.87
C ALA A 778 5.79 3.59 43.06
N ALA A 779 6.77 4.47 42.83
CA ALA A 779 7.29 5.37 43.87
C ALA A 779 6.25 6.40 44.35
N ARG A 780 5.32 6.82 43.48
CA ARG A 780 4.21 7.71 43.84
C ARG A 780 3.09 7.00 44.59
N GLN A 781 2.80 5.74 44.27
CA GLN A 781 1.78 4.93 44.96
C GLN A 781 2.22 4.45 46.34
N ASN A 782 3.53 4.36 46.59
CA ASN A 782 4.12 4.02 47.89
C ASN A 782 4.33 5.26 48.81
N ARG A 783 3.83 6.44 48.42
CA ARG A 783 3.66 7.60 49.30
C ARG A 783 2.22 7.68 49.76
#